data_AF-A0A9P4Q035-F1
#
_entry.id   AF-A0A9P4Q035-F1
#
_cell.length_a   1.000
_cell.length_b   1.000
_cell.length_c   1.000
_cell.angle_alpha   90.00
_cell.angle_beta   90.00
_cell.angle_gamma   90.00
#
_symmetry.space_group_name_H-M   'P 1'
#
loop_
_entity.id
_entity.type
_entity.pdbx_description
1 polymer ?
#
loop_
_entity_poly.entity_id
_entity_poly.type
_entity_poly.pdbx_seq_one_letter_code
_entity_poly.pdbx_strand_id
1 'polypeptide(L)'
;MSLTTGSFIFLACDLQAPCANCQRRREDCSLTSAPTSRPIAAGQQVLFEPSPVAAHDSPRQLRLPDDFAFLSLLVPESAPRPLTWTEDLFLISHFTSATSYTLSHREADQRMWRVIVPEMAIPQPFLMHGLLAVSAMHLSYMRQDERTKYEMQSSYHQALATSQLRSVLTNITSENCSAAFALCALLTLISMIYIARRTDAERDRSGTSFVDDIVHHFMLTRGIGGVLADHWVTILSGPLKILSTDKLEDPDAFSLPPHIDQQFSALRENMIPSLNSSDQLALQTCLDALDGLELVYKNCYFLHPHLPRSKLEIGVALGWMSLVPVEFMTLLKERNSMALILLAHFVVLFGNFGDVWFLQGWCEQAITSIETIIQLAVRFAKTHNIRLVIKNTGHDYLAKNTGMGALSVWTHHLKEKAFNFERYNEEEIGPAVRLGAGVQVFEVYELARRHNVTVIGAEGKTVGIVGGYTQGGGHSPLFSLYGLSADHVLSISLVTASGRFLTRRPLLGAPWWRRWHLRRRNLHGLQSIPAGQSDNLAVQHYHLIYLPQENFWKAMAAYLDCSEEFADRRYYSYFYIAHTADGEIAHEMTSLVAPNTSASVFRASIAPLLSEWQALGMPVDSFTITEYDDCLGRRLPTGAVELELAASHLAAIDNAVFPAWRDVLLFAIMVVTWKESDPASYIERLSRNLTEAWNPMWTALTPGGGTYMKEADHIEPGWQESFHGNTYERLLGVKEKWDPEGVFWSREAVGSEAWGESEVLLGHLPSQNSRLCRS
;
A
#
# COMPACT_ATOMS: atom_id res chain seq x y z
N MET A 1 18.69 10.43 -14.13
CA MET A 1 17.31 10.33 -14.63
C MET A 1 17.34 9.49 -15.91
N SER A 2 16.22 8.87 -16.31
CA SER A 2 16.18 7.97 -17.47
C SER A 2 14.83 8.01 -18.18
N LEU A 3 14.84 7.78 -19.50
CA LEU A 3 13.67 7.48 -20.33
C LEU A 3 13.82 6.06 -20.84
N THR A 4 12.70 5.37 -21.01
CA THR A 4 12.67 3.96 -21.36
C THR A 4 11.59 3.72 -22.41
N THR A 5 11.82 2.83 -23.37
CA THR A 5 10.78 2.34 -24.29
C THR A 5 10.88 0.82 -24.38
N GLY A 6 9.85 0.14 -23.87
CA GLY A 6 9.70 -1.31 -23.95
C GLY A 6 9.02 -1.72 -25.24
N SER A 7 9.38 -2.86 -25.80
CA SER A 7 8.74 -3.40 -27.00
C SER A 7 8.73 -4.92 -26.92
N PHE A 8 7.66 -5.52 -27.44
CA PHE A 8 7.55 -6.95 -27.63
C PHE A 8 8.09 -7.32 -29.00
N ILE A 9 9.00 -8.29 -29.02
CA ILE A 9 9.50 -8.90 -30.25
C ILE A 9 8.75 -10.22 -30.46
N PHE A 10 7.94 -10.24 -31.53
CA PHE A 10 7.31 -11.46 -32.05
C PHE A 10 8.24 -12.09 -33.07
N LEU A 11 8.73 -13.28 -32.78
CA LEU A 11 9.24 -14.17 -33.81
C LEU A 11 8.04 -14.91 -34.38
N ALA A 12 7.42 -14.35 -35.42
CA ALA A 12 6.23 -14.92 -36.01
C ALA A 12 6.54 -16.24 -36.74
N CYS A 13 5.71 -17.28 -36.52
CA CYS A 13 5.39 -18.26 -37.57
C CYS A 13 4.70 -17.47 -38.68
N ASP A 14 5.13 -17.64 -39.92
CA ASP A 14 4.82 -16.81 -41.09
C ASP A 14 3.34 -16.79 -41.51
N LEU A 15 2.43 -17.32 -40.69
CA LEU A 15 0.96 -17.37 -40.84
C LEU A 15 0.48 -17.95 -42.18
N GLN A 16 1.38 -18.53 -42.97
CA GLN A 16 1.06 -19.33 -44.14
C GLN A 16 0.65 -20.72 -43.68
N ALA A 17 -0.31 -21.34 -44.35
CA ALA A 17 -0.69 -22.73 -44.11
C ALA A 17 -0.15 -23.59 -45.26
N PRO A 18 0.84 -24.49 -45.03
CA PRO A 18 1.57 -24.72 -43.77
C PRO A 18 2.72 -23.72 -43.54
N CYS A 19 3.01 -23.41 -42.28
CA CYS A 19 3.99 -22.38 -41.92
C CYS A 19 5.44 -22.90 -42.03
N ALA A 20 6.40 -22.02 -42.33
CA ALA A 20 7.79 -22.40 -42.64
C ALA A 20 8.50 -23.13 -41.49
N ASN A 21 8.08 -22.90 -40.24
CA ASN A 21 8.61 -23.60 -39.07
C ASN A 21 8.07 -25.05 -39.00
N CYS A 22 6.79 -25.29 -39.28
CA CYS A 22 6.23 -26.65 -39.38
C CYS A 22 6.85 -27.44 -40.54
N GLN A 23 7.17 -26.78 -41.66
CA GLN A 23 7.90 -27.39 -42.78
C GLN A 23 9.33 -27.78 -42.42
N ARG A 24 10.07 -26.90 -41.72
CA ARG A 24 11.42 -27.21 -41.21
C ARG A 24 11.41 -28.36 -40.21
N ARG A 25 10.36 -28.45 -39.39
CA ARG A 25 10.20 -29.47 -38.33
C ARG A 25 9.55 -30.78 -38.79
N ARG A 26 8.96 -30.82 -39.99
CA ARG A 26 8.19 -31.97 -40.53
C ARG A 26 7.01 -32.38 -39.63
N GLU A 27 6.28 -31.40 -39.12
CA GLU A 27 5.11 -31.60 -38.23
C GLU A 27 3.82 -31.03 -38.84
N ASP A 28 2.67 -31.52 -38.37
CA ASP A 28 1.34 -31.13 -38.87
C ASP A 28 0.90 -29.75 -38.37
N CYS A 29 0.37 -28.91 -39.27
CA CYS A 29 0.08 -27.49 -39.03
C CYS A 29 -1.38 -27.23 -38.60
N SER A 30 -1.57 -26.68 -37.40
CA SER A 30 -2.87 -26.41 -36.76
C SER A 30 -3.75 -25.34 -37.44
N LEU A 31 -3.21 -24.58 -38.40
CA LEU A 31 -3.93 -23.53 -39.14
C LEU A 31 -4.93 -24.07 -40.20
N THR A 32 -5.14 -25.39 -40.29
CA THR A 32 -5.90 -26.04 -41.36
C THR A 32 -7.37 -26.40 -41.04
N SER A 33 -8.02 -25.86 -39.99
CA SER A 33 -9.44 -26.16 -39.76
C SER A 33 -10.30 -25.01 -39.22
N ALA A 34 -11.49 -24.84 -39.81
CA ALA A 34 -12.51 -23.87 -39.40
C ALA A 34 -13.76 -24.58 -38.79
N PRO A 35 -14.53 -23.91 -37.91
CA PRO A 35 -15.52 -24.54 -37.02
C PRO A 35 -16.98 -24.32 -37.44
N THR A 36 -17.87 -25.22 -36.99
CA THR A 36 -19.33 -25.08 -37.10
C THR A 36 -19.97 -24.74 -35.75
N SER A 37 -20.90 -23.78 -35.77
CA SER A 37 -21.62 -23.18 -34.64
C SER A 37 -23.05 -23.73 -34.50
N ARG A 38 -23.65 -23.68 -33.29
CA ARG A 38 -25.11 -23.49 -33.01
C ARG A 38 -25.45 -23.43 -31.49
N PRO A 39 -26.65 -22.97 -31.05
CA PRO A 39 -26.81 -21.79 -30.19
C PRO A 39 -27.58 -22.00 -28.85
N ILE A 40 -27.64 -20.93 -28.05
CA ILE A 40 -28.24 -20.81 -26.71
C ILE A 40 -29.75 -20.48 -26.77
N ALA A 41 -30.53 -21.04 -25.82
CA ALA A 41 -31.94 -20.71 -25.55
C ALA A 41 -32.13 -20.04 -24.18
N ALA A 42 -33.20 -19.25 -24.06
CA ALA A 42 -33.44 -18.20 -23.08
C ALA A 42 -34.42 -18.58 -21.94
N GLY A 43 -34.34 -17.80 -20.84
CA GLY A 43 -35.52 -17.31 -20.10
C GLY A 43 -35.77 -17.87 -18.70
N GLN A 44 -35.78 -17.01 -17.67
CA GLN A 44 -36.99 -16.71 -16.88
C GLN A 44 -36.75 -15.63 -15.79
N GLN A 45 -37.72 -14.72 -15.70
CA GLN A 45 -37.91 -13.71 -14.65
C GLN A 45 -38.64 -14.32 -13.44
N VAL A 46 -38.40 -13.79 -12.23
CA VAL A 46 -39.35 -13.90 -11.10
C VAL A 46 -39.38 -12.58 -10.32
N LEU A 47 -40.59 -12.24 -9.89
CA LEU A 47 -41.12 -10.99 -9.35
C LEU A 47 -40.82 -10.78 -7.84
N PHE A 48 -40.86 -9.50 -7.46
CA PHE A 48 -40.91 -8.97 -6.08
C PHE A 48 -42.34 -8.99 -5.52
N GLU A 49 -42.50 -9.10 -4.19
CA GLU A 49 -43.52 -8.39 -3.37
C GLU A 49 -43.16 -8.41 -1.85
N PRO A 50 -43.74 -7.53 -0.99
CA PRO A 50 -43.06 -6.92 0.18
C PRO A 50 -43.73 -7.04 1.58
N SER A 51 -42.99 -6.54 2.59
CA SER A 51 -43.42 -5.98 3.92
C SER A 51 -43.79 -6.96 5.06
N PRO A 52 -43.67 -6.61 6.37
CA PRO A 52 -43.96 -5.29 6.97
C PRO A 52 -43.09 -4.76 8.13
N VAL A 53 -43.35 -3.48 8.42
CA VAL A 53 -42.88 -2.59 9.48
C VAL A 53 -43.49 -2.96 10.84
N ALA A 54 -42.72 -2.87 11.91
CA ALA A 54 -43.22 -2.83 13.29
C ALA A 54 -42.68 -1.59 14.02
N ALA A 55 -43.61 -0.81 14.58
CA ALA A 55 -43.39 0.37 15.40
C ALA A 55 -43.11 0.00 16.85
N HIS A 56 -42.29 0.77 17.55
CA HIS A 56 -42.39 0.92 19.01
C HIS A 56 -41.91 2.32 19.44
N ASP A 57 -42.88 3.13 19.84
CA ASP A 57 -42.73 4.35 20.62
C ASP A 57 -42.41 4.01 22.08
N SER A 58 -41.50 4.77 22.70
CA SER A 58 -41.47 5.04 24.14
C SER A 58 -40.62 6.31 24.45
N PRO A 59 -40.95 7.05 25.52
CA PRO A 59 -40.81 8.50 25.56
C PRO A 59 -39.45 9.01 26.06
N ARG A 60 -38.95 10.07 25.40
CA ARG A 60 -37.72 10.80 25.78
C ARG A 60 -37.94 11.63 27.05
N GLN A 61 -37.33 11.21 28.15
CA GLN A 61 -37.05 12.09 29.29
C GLN A 61 -35.83 12.96 28.97
N LEU A 62 -36.00 14.27 28.99
CA LEU A 62 -34.90 15.24 28.99
C LEU A 62 -34.08 15.08 30.28
N ARG A 63 -32.77 14.79 30.17
CA ARG A 63 -31.80 14.92 31.26
C ARG A 63 -30.98 16.20 31.05
N LEU A 64 -30.78 16.94 32.13
CA LEU A 64 -29.86 18.09 32.22
C LEU A 64 -28.42 17.66 31.86
N PRO A 65 -27.54 18.57 31.40
CA PRO A 65 -26.16 18.25 31.07
C PRO A 65 -25.40 17.76 32.31
N ASP A 66 -24.79 16.59 32.20
CA ASP A 66 -23.87 16.04 33.20
C ASP A 66 -22.46 16.54 32.83
N ASP A 67 -21.89 17.44 33.64
CA ASP A 67 -20.57 18.05 33.39
C ASP A 67 -19.43 17.02 33.28
N PHE A 68 -19.67 15.78 33.73
CA PHE A 68 -18.73 14.65 33.61
C PHE A 68 -19.26 13.50 32.74
N ALA A 69 -20.19 13.80 31.81
CA ALA A 69 -20.81 12.82 30.92
C ALA A 69 -19.78 11.97 30.14
N PHE A 70 -18.60 12.52 29.85
CA PHE A 70 -17.52 11.80 29.16
C PHE A 70 -17.04 10.56 29.93
N LEU A 71 -17.15 10.53 31.27
CA LEU A 71 -16.79 9.37 32.08
C LEU A 71 -17.82 8.23 31.96
N SER A 72 -19.06 8.52 31.56
CA SER A 72 -20.08 7.48 31.30
C SER A 72 -19.67 6.58 30.13
N LEU A 73 -18.80 7.05 29.25
CA LEU A 73 -18.27 6.31 28.10
C LEU A 73 -17.24 5.25 28.48
N LEU A 74 -16.77 5.25 29.74
CA LEU A 74 -15.77 4.32 30.27
C LEU A 74 -16.37 3.27 31.21
N VAL A 75 -17.69 3.30 31.42
CA VAL A 75 -18.39 2.35 32.30
C VAL A 75 -18.77 1.11 31.49
N PRO A 76 -18.28 -0.09 31.85
CA PRO A 76 -18.66 -1.34 31.18
C PRO A 76 -20.16 -1.63 31.34
N GLU A 77 -20.81 -2.22 30.32
CA GLU A 77 -22.26 -2.53 30.31
C GLU A 77 -22.71 -3.52 31.39
N SER A 78 -21.79 -4.31 31.95
CA SER A 78 -22.07 -5.22 33.07
C SER A 78 -20.91 -5.24 34.04
N ALA A 79 -21.18 -4.95 35.33
CA ALA A 79 -20.18 -5.08 36.39
C ALA A 79 -19.89 -6.57 36.64
N PRO A 80 -18.66 -7.07 36.42
CA PRO A 80 -18.32 -8.47 36.66
C PRO A 80 -18.23 -8.78 38.15
N ARG A 81 -18.05 -10.08 38.46
CA ARG A 81 -17.89 -10.58 39.83
C ARG A 81 -16.82 -9.79 40.62
N PRO A 82 -16.96 -9.66 41.95
CA PRO A 82 -15.86 -9.22 42.80
C PRO A 82 -14.63 -10.12 42.64
N LEU A 83 -13.45 -9.51 42.52
CA LEU A 83 -12.17 -10.21 42.43
C LEU A 83 -11.62 -10.54 43.82
N THR A 84 -10.76 -11.55 43.91
CA THR A 84 -10.08 -11.90 45.17
C THR A 84 -8.84 -11.03 45.36
N TRP A 85 -8.47 -10.75 46.61
CA TRP A 85 -7.24 -9.99 46.93
C TRP A 85 -5.97 -10.60 46.33
N THR A 86 -5.94 -11.91 46.09
CA THR A 86 -4.84 -12.61 45.41
C THR A 86 -4.78 -12.29 43.91
N GLU A 87 -5.91 -12.08 43.25
CA GLU A 87 -5.97 -11.62 41.86
C GLU A 87 -5.41 -10.20 41.76
N ASP A 88 -5.81 -9.30 42.66
CA ASP A 88 -5.32 -7.91 42.71
C ASP A 88 -3.81 -7.85 42.99
N LEU A 89 -3.31 -8.68 43.91
CA LEU A 89 -1.87 -8.77 44.19
C LEU A 89 -1.06 -9.25 42.98
N PHE A 90 -1.59 -10.21 42.22
CA PHE A 90 -0.94 -10.66 40.99
C PHE A 90 -0.90 -9.53 39.95
N LEU A 91 -2.00 -8.80 39.79
CA LEU A 91 -2.08 -7.68 38.84
C LEU A 91 -1.11 -6.54 39.19
N ILE A 92 -1.00 -6.13 40.45
CA ILE A 92 -0.04 -5.06 40.82
C ILE A 92 1.42 -5.52 40.72
N SER A 93 1.70 -6.79 41.03
CA SER A 93 3.02 -7.40 40.78
C SER A 93 3.36 -7.34 39.29
N HIS A 94 2.44 -7.77 38.42
CA HIS A 94 2.62 -7.72 36.96
C HIS A 94 2.74 -6.29 36.43
N PHE A 95 2.07 -5.32 37.06
CA PHE A 95 2.17 -3.92 36.68
C PHE A 95 3.62 -3.42 36.82
N THR A 96 4.19 -3.61 38.01
CA THR A 96 5.53 -3.13 38.37
C THR A 96 6.67 -3.95 37.75
N SER A 97 6.46 -5.24 37.48
CA SER A 97 7.49 -6.13 36.92
C SER A 97 7.50 -6.17 35.39
N ALA A 98 6.40 -5.88 34.73
CA ALA A 98 6.26 -6.00 33.28
C ALA A 98 5.57 -4.81 32.64
N THR A 99 4.33 -4.50 33.04
CA THR A 99 3.49 -3.50 32.34
C THR A 99 4.14 -2.13 32.27
N SER A 100 4.70 -1.63 33.37
CA SER A 100 5.31 -0.29 33.44
C SER A 100 6.47 -0.09 32.46
N TYR A 101 7.19 -1.15 32.08
CA TYR A 101 8.27 -1.09 31.09
C TYR A 101 7.77 -0.89 29.66
N THR A 102 6.51 -1.22 29.41
CA THR A 102 5.89 -1.20 28.07
C THR A 102 5.10 0.08 27.80
N LEU A 103 4.97 0.99 28.78
CA LEU A 103 4.16 2.20 28.65
C LEU A 103 4.92 3.38 28.02
N SER A 104 6.25 3.32 27.95
CA SER A 104 7.11 4.36 27.37
C SER A 104 8.47 3.78 26.98
N HIS A 105 9.14 4.41 26.01
CA HIS A 105 10.50 4.04 25.59
C HIS A 105 11.58 4.85 26.33
N ARG A 106 11.21 5.98 26.94
CA ARG A 106 12.08 6.80 27.78
C ARG A 106 12.24 6.20 29.16
N GLU A 107 13.48 5.95 29.57
CA GLU A 107 13.80 5.39 30.90
C GLU A 107 13.26 6.27 32.05
N ALA A 108 13.24 7.59 31.86
CA ALA A 108 12.71 8.53 32.85
C ALA A 108 11.19 8.33 33.09
N ASP A 109 10.42 8.17 32.02
CA ASP A 109 8.97 7.95 32.05
C ASP A 109 8.64 6.53 32.53
N GLN A 110 9.45 5.53 32.17
CA GLN A 110 9.36 4.17 32.74
C GLN A 110 9.55 4.18 34.25
N ARG A 111 10.50 4.98 34.79
CA ARG A 111 10.68 5.13 36.24
C ARG A 111 9.45 5.75 36.91
N MET A 112 8.82 6.73 36.27
CA MET A 112 7.58 7.33 36.74
C MET A 112 6.48 6.28 36.88
N TRP A 113 6.23 5.48 35.84
CA TRP A 113 5.21 4.42 35.86
C TRP A 113 5.57 3.26 36.80
N ARG A 114 6.84 2.92 36.96
CA ARG A 114 7.27 1.77 37.76
C ARG A 114 7.27 2.03 39.27
N VAL A 115 7.57 3.26 39.69
CA VAL A 115 7.82 3.59 41.10
C VAL A 115 6.91 4.70 41.60
N ILE A 116 6.94 5.86 40.96
CA ILE A 116 6.27 7.07 41.46
C ILE A 116 4.75 6.90 41.46
N VAL A 117 4.17 6.44 40.34
CA VAL A 117 2.71 6.29 40.22
C VAL A 117 2.18 5.19 41.15
N PRO A 118 2.80 4.00 41.27
CA PRO A 118 2.41 3.00 42.27
C PRO A 118 2.48 3.49 43.72
N GLU A 119 3.51 4.25 44.11
CA GLU A 119 3.61 4.85 45.45
C GLU A 119 2.47 5.85 45.69
N MET A 120 2.13 6.67 44.70
CA MET A 120 0.97 7.57 44.74
C MET A 120 -0.37 6.84 44.85
N ALA A 121 -0.46 5.63 44.31
CA ALA A 121 -1.69 4.83 44.32
C ALA A 121 -2.00 4.20 45.68
N ILE A 122 -1.01 4.04 46.57
CA ILE A 122 -1.18 3.45 47.91
C ILE A 122 -2.24 4.21 48.73
N PRO A 123 -2.17 5.55 48.89
CA PRO A 123 -3.21 6.31 49.59
C PRO A 123 -4.43 6.65 48.72
N GLN A 124 -4.43 6.32 47.41
CA GLN A 124 -5.44 6.74 46.45
C GLN A 124 -6.09 5.54 45.75
N PRO A 125 -7.16 4.94 46.31
CA PRO A 125 -7.77 3.70 45.79
C PRO A 125 -8.22 3.78 44.33
N PHE A 126 -8.70 4.93 43.87
CA PHE A 126 -9.13 5.13 42.48
C PHE A 126 -7.97 4.93 41.49
N LEU A 127 -6.77 5.39 41.83
CA LEU A 127 -5.58 5.25 40.99
C LEU A 127 -5.10 3.80 41.01
N MET A 128 -5.15 3.13 42.16
CA MET A 128 -4.80 1.71 42.27
C MET A 128 -5.65 0.86 41.32
N HIS A 129 -6.97 1.07 41.29
CA HIS A 129 -7.83 0.40 40.33
C HIS A 129 -7.45 0.68 38.87
N GLY A 130 -7.00 1.89 38.53
CA GLY A 130 -6.46 2.19 37.21
C GLY A 130 -5.23 1.34 36.85
N LEU A 131 -4.27 1.18 37.78
CA LEU A 131 -3.08 0.35 37.58
C LEU A 131 -3.44 -1.12 37.36
N LEU A 132 -4.36 -1.64 38.17
CA LEU A 132 -4.84 -3.02 38.05
C LEU A 132 -5.57 -3.24 36.72
N ALA A 133 -6.38 -2.27 36.28
CA ALA A 133 -7.10 -2.35 35.00
C ALA A 133 -6.15 -2.42 33.80
N VAL A 134 -5.12 -1.57 33.75
CA VAL A 134 -4.11 -1.59 32.66
C VAL A 134 -3.27 -2.86 32.71
N SER A 135 -2.91 -3.33 33.91
CA SER A 135 -2.17 -4.58 34.10
C SER A 135 -2.95 -5.80 33.56
N ALA A 136 -4.24 -5.87 33.88
CA ALA A 136 -5.13 -6.90 33.34
C ALA A 136 -5.21 -6.81 31.80
N MET A 137 -5.31 -5.60 31.25
CA MET A 137 -5.35 -5.43 29.80
C MET A 137 -4.05 -5.86 29.11
N HIS A 138 -2.89 -5.59 29.72
CA HIS A 138 -1.60 -6.07 29.24
C HIS A 138 -1.50 -7.61 29.31
N LEU A 139 -2.05 -8.26 30.34
CA LEU A 139 -2.13 -9.71 30.40
C LEU A 139 -3.05 -10.30 29.33
N SER A 140 -4.17 -9.64 29.01
CA SER A 140 -5.06 -10.05 27.92
C SER A 140 -4.37 -10.04 26.55
N TYR A 141 -3.34 -9.20 26.40
CA TYR A 141 -2.50 -9.11 25.22
C TYR A 141 -1.46 -10.25 25.19
N MET A 142 -0.76 -10.45 26.30
CA MET A 142 0.29 -11.46 26.43
C MET A 142 -0.24 -12.90 26.46
N ARG A 143 -1.46 -13.13 26.95
CA ARG A 143 -2.07 -14.45 27.15
C ARG A 143 -3.40 -14.56 26.40
N GLN A 144 -3.31 -14.79 25.09
CA GLN A 144 -4.48 -14.83 24.21
C GLN A 144 -5.51 -15.90 24.61
N ASP A 145 -5.08 -17.03 25.17
CA ASP A 145 -5.96 -18.12 25.63
C ASP A 145 -6.84 -17.73 26.83
N GLU A 146 -6.36 -16.81 27.68
CA GLU A 146 -7.08 -16.31 28.86
C GLU A 146 -7.64 -14.89 28.66
N ARG A 147 -7.70 -14.42 27.41
CA ARG A 147 -8.02 -13.04 27.06
C ARG A 147 -9.31 -12.54 27.72
N THR A 148 -10.42 -13.27 27.56
CA THR A 148 -11.74 -12.87 28.09
C THR A 148 -11.73 -12.70 29.60
N LYS A 149 -10.98 -13.54 30.33
CA LYS A 149 -10.84 -13.44 31.78
C LYS A 149 -10.20 -12.11 32.18
N TYR A 150 -9.09 -11.75 31.55
CA TYR A 150 -8.37 -10.52 31.86
C TYR A 150 -9.08 -9.26 31.38
N GLU A 151 -9.80 -9.33 30.25
CA GLU A 151 -10.69 -8.25 29.81
C GLU A 151 -11.79 -7.96 30.84
N MET A 152 -12.43 -9.00 31.39
CA MET A 152 -13.41 -8.84 32.47
C MET A 152 -12.78 -8.24 33.74
N GLN A 153 -11.58 -8.68 34.14
CA GLN A 153 -10.87 -8.10 35.29
C GLN A 153 -10.55 -6.62 35.07
N SER A 154 -10.13 -6.25 33.86
CA SER A 154 -9.87 -4.86 33.49
C SER A 154 -11.13 -4.02 33.58
N SER A 155 -12.25 -4.48 33.00
CA SER A 155 -13.54 -3.80 33.07
C SER A 155 -14.02 -3.60 34.51
N TYR A 156 -13.87 -4.60 35.39
CA TYR A 156 -14.24 -4.49 36.79
C TYR A 156 -13.49 -3.33 37.49
N HIS A 157 -12.16 -3.30 37.38
CA HIS A 157 -11.38 -2.24 38.01
C HIS A 157 -11.57 -0.89 37.33
N GLN A 158 -11.76 -0.84 36.01
CA GLN A 158 -12.10 0.38 35.29
C GLN A 158 -13.40 1.00 35.84
N ALA A 159 -14.44 0.19 36.04
CA ALA A 159 -15.71 0.66 36.59
C ALA A 159 -15.54 1.30 37.99
N LEU A 160 -14.75 0.66 38.86
CA LEU A 160 -14.45 1.19 40.19
C LEU A 160 -13.63 2.48 40.13
N ALA A 161 -12.59 2.52 39.28
CA ALA A 161 -11.74 3.68 39.10
C ALA A 161 -12.55 4.89 38.59
N THR A 162 -13.35 4.70 37.54
CA THR A 162 -14.18 5.76 36.94
C THR A 162 -15.28 6.24 37.90
N SER A 163 -15.91 5.33 38.65
CA SER A 163 -16.92 5.70 39.66
C SER A 163 -16.33 6.57 40.77
N GLN A 164 -15.13 6.24 41.26
CA GLN A 164 -14.46 7.02 42.31
C GLN A 164 -13.91 8.34 41.76
N LEU A 165 -13.40 8.33 40.52
CA LEU A 165 -12.87 9.53 39.86
C LEU A 165 -13.92 10.64 39.77
N ARG A 166 -15.18 10.33 39.46
CA ARG A 166 -16.27 11.34 39.45
C ARG A 166 -16.34 12.14 40.75
N SER A 167 -16.24 11.46 41.89
CA SER A 167 -16.26 12.13 43.20
C SER A 167 -15.00 12.96 43.44
N VAL A 168 -13.84 12.53 42.95
CA VAL A 168 -12.58 13.27 43.08
C VAL A 168 -12.59 14.53 42.21
N LEU A 169 -13.12 14.46 40.99
CA LEU A 169 -13.17 15.60 40.06
C LEU A 169 -14.08 16.73 40.57
N THR A 170 -15.06 16.45 41.43
CA THR A 170 -15.86 17.51 42.07
C THR A 170 -15.10 18.31 43.13
N ASN A 171 -13.95 17.82 43.63
CA ASN A 171 -13.15 18.50 44.65
C ASN A 171 -11.65 18.20 44.46
N ILE A 172 -11.03 18.87 43.49
CA ILE A 172 -9.61 18.71 43.20
C ILE A 172 -8.78 19.56 44.15
N THR A 173 -7.76 18.93 44.73
CA THR A 173 -6.81 19.55 45.65
C THR A 173 -5.39 19.34 45.13
N SER A 174 -4.43 20.09 45.68
CA SER A 174 -3.00 19.90 45.36
C SER A 174 -2.47 18.50 45.71
N GLU A 175 -3.15 17.77 46.60
CA GLU A 175 -2.76 16.42 47.05
C GLU A 175 -3.29 15.32 46.12
N ASN A 176 -4.45 15.52 45.49
CA ASN A 176 -5.08 14.50 44.64
C ASN A 176 -4.90 14.76 43.12
N CYS A 177 -4.56 15.98 42.70
CA CYS A 177 -4.52 16.37 41.30
C CYS A 177 -3.55 15.53 40.46
N SER A 178 -2.38 15.20 41.01
CA SER A 178 -1.38 14.35 40.32
C SER A 178 -1.88 12.92 40.14
N ALA A 179 -2.59 12.38 41.15
CA ALA A 179 -3.15 11.04 41.09
C ALA A 179 -4.35 10.96 40.13
N ALA A 180 -5.20 12.00 40.13
CA ALA A 180 -6.28 12.14 39.16
C ALA A 180 -5.74 12.19 37.72
N PHE A 181 -4.70 12.99 37.47
CA PHE A 181 -4.04 13.03 36.17
C PHE A 181 -3.49 11.66 35.74
N ALA A 182 -2.79 10.95 36.65
CA ALA A 182 -2.25 9.63 36.35
C ALA A 182 -3.35 8.61 36.03
N LEU A 183 -4.47 8.60 36.75
CA LEU A 183 -5.60 7.72 36.43
C LEU A 183 -6.16 8.05 35.04
N CYS A 184 -6.36 9.34 34.76
CA CYS A 184 -6.87 9.81 33.48
C CYS A 184 -5.99 9.34 32.30
N ALA A 185 -4.67 9.42 32.43
CA ALA A 185 -3.74 8.88 31.43
C ALA A 185 -3.90 7.36 31.25
N LEU A 186 -4.07 6.59 32.32
CA LEU A 186 -4.33 5.14 32.25
C LEU A 186 -5.67 4.83 31.57
N LEU A 187 -6.72 5.63 31.84
CA LEU A 187 -8.02 5.49 31.18
C LEU A 187 -7.96 5.81 29.69
N THR A 188 -7.15 6.80 29.28
CA THR A 188 -6.87 7.08 27.87
C THR A 188 -6.24 5.87 27.19
N LEU A 189 -5.27 5.20 27.83
CA LEU A 189 -4.68 3.97 27.29
C LEU A 189 -5.71 2.85 27.11
N ILE A 190 -6.57 2.62 28.12
CA ILE A 190 -7.64 1.61 28.02
C ILE A 190 -8.62 1.95 26.89
N SER A 191 -8.99 3.23 26.76
CA SER A 191 -9.84 3.69 25.65
C SER A 191 -9.19 3.43 24.30
N MET A 192 -7.86 3.62 24.17
CA MET A 192 -7.17 3.30 22.93
C MET A 192 -7.23 1.80 22.59
N ILE A 193 -7.00 0.96 23.59
CA ILE A 193 -7.06 -0.51 23.44
C ILE A 193 -8.46 -0.95 23.00
N TYR A 194 -9.50 -0.37 23.61
CA TYR A 194 -10.88 -0.69 23.26
C TYR A 194 -11.18 -0.36 21.80
N ILE A 195 -10.86 0.86 21.35
CA ILE A 195 -11.11 1.29 19.96
C ILE A 195 -10.31 0.44 18.96
N ALA A 196 -9.05 0.10 19.27
CA ALA A 196 -8.21 -0.76 18.43
C ALA A 196 -8.80 -2.18 18.26
N ARG A 197 -9.47 -2.70 19.30
CA ARG A 197 -9.94 -4.08 19.36
C ARG A 197 -11.43 -4.23 19.04
N ARG A 198 -12.17 -3.13 18.91
CA ARG A 198 -13.60 -3.11 18.64
C ARG A 198 -13.91 -3.63 17.23
N THR A 199 -14.87 -4.54 17.11
CA THR A 199 -15.27 -5.15 15.84
C THR A 199 -16.34 -4.33 15.13
N ASP A 200 -16.45 -4.49 13.80
CA ASP A 200 -17.50 -3.81 13.02
C ASP A 200 -18.91 -4.25 13.46
N ALA A 201 -19.09 -5.53 13.81
CA ALA A 201 -20.37 -6.03 14.34
C ALA A 201 -20.77 -5.39 15.69
N GLU A 202 -19.81 -4.98 16.52
CA GLU A 202 -20.08 -4.23 17.75
C GLU A 202 -20.46 -2.78 17.47
N ARG A 203 -19.85 -2.17 16.46
CA ARG A 203 -20.17 -0.82 16.00
C ARG A 203 -21.54 -0.72 15.33
N ASP A 204 -21.88 -1.71 14.51
CA ASP A 204 -23.19 -1.81 13.86
C ASP A 204 -24.31 -1.98 14.89
N ARG A 205 -24.07 -2.80 15.93
CA ARG A 205 -25.03 -2.99 17.04
C ARG A 205 -25.26 -1.70 17.82
N SER A 206 -24.23 -0.89 18.04
CA SER A 206 -24.36 0.41 18.74
C SER A 206 -24.72 1.57 17.83
N GLY A 207 -24.73 1.40 16.50
CA GLY A 207 -24.96 2.46 15.54
C GLY A 207 -23.87 3.54 15.53
N THR A 208 -22.63 3.20 15.87
CA THR A 208 -21.50 4.15 15.98
C THR A 208 -20.40 3.82 14.97
N SER A 209 -19.75 4.82 14.39
CA SER A 209 -18.59 4.64 13.50
C SER A 209 -17.26 4.82 14.21
N PHE A 210 -16.15 4.45 13.55
CA PHE A 210 -14.79 4.72 14.05
C PHE A 210 -14.51 6.22 14.28
N VAL A 211 -15.08 7.10 13.45
CA VAL A 211 -14.97 8.55 13.65
C VAL A 211 -15.65 8.94 14.97
N ASP A 212 -16.79 8.32 15.29
CA ASP A 212 -17.47 8.58 16.55
C ASP A 212 -16.63 8.07 17.72
N ASP A 213 -16.03 6.89 17.61
CA ASP A 213 -15.08 6.35 18.61
C ASP A 213 -13.92 7.32 18.88
N ILE A 214 -13.31 7.89 17.83
CA ILE A 214 -12.23 8.88 17.99
C ILE A 214 -12.76 10.16 18.64
N VAL A 215 -13.92 10.65 18.23
CA VAL A 215 -14.50 11.85 18.84
C VAL A 215 -14.79 11.62 20.33
N HIS A 216 -15.28 10.44 20.72
CA HIS A 216 -15.44 10.08 22.13
C HIS A 216 -14.08 10.08 22.86
N HIS A 217 -13.03 9.59 22.22
CA HIS A 217 -11.68 9.61 22.77
C HIS A 217 -11.15 11.04 22.94
N PHE A 218 -11.41 11.95 21.99
CA PHE A 218 -11.05 13.37 22.10
C PHE A 218 -11.75 14.03 23.28
N MET A 219 -13.03 13.72 23.49
CA MET A 219 -13.80 14.21 24.63
C MET A 219 -13.22 13.77 25.97
N LEU A 220 -12.72 12.54 26.06
CA LEU A 220 -12.04 12.05 27.25
C LEU A 220 -10.76 12.87 27.51
N THR A 221 -9.84 12.93 26.55
CA THR A 221 -8.54 13.61 26.71
C THR A 221 -8.69 15.09 27.00
N ARG A 222 -9.65 15.76 26.33
CA ARG A 222 -9.96 17.17 26.56
C ARG A 222 -10.67 17.41 27.90
N GLY A 223 -11.62 16.56 28.29
CA GLY A 223 -12.30 16.65 29.58
C GLY A 223 -11.32 16.58 30.74
N ILE A 224 -10.32 15.70 30.64
CA ILE A 224 -9.20 15.59 31.59
C ILE A 224 -8.42 16.90 31.67
N GLY A 225 -8.04 17.44 30.51
CA GLY A 225 -7.26 18.69 30.43
C GLY A 225 -8.01 19.90 31.00
N GLY A 226 -9.29 20.04 30.67
CA GLY A 226 -10.12 21.16 31.15
C GLY A 226 -10.30 21.14 32.67
N VAL A 227 -10.55 19.96 33.25
CA VAL A 227 -10.77 19.81 34.69
C VAL A 227 -9.49 19.99 35.51
N LEU A 228 -8.31 19.66 34.95
CA LEU A 228 -7.03 19.75 35.64
C LEU A 228 -6.22 21.02 35.30
N ALA A 229 -6.75 21.90 34.45
CA ALA A 229 -6.04 23.08 33.94
C ALA A 229 -5.50 23.98 35.06
N ASP A 230 -6.33 24.28 36.06
CA ASP A 230 -5.97 25.17 37.18
C ASP A 230 -4.89 24.58 38.11
N HIS A 231 -4.69 23.27 38.06
CA HIS A 231 -3.68 22.54 38.87
C HIS A 231 -2.47 22.10 38.05
N TRP A 232 -2.38 22.47 36.78
CA TRP A 232 -1.32 22.02 35.87
C TRP A 232 0.09 22.35 36.38
N VAL A 233 0.29 23.55 36.93
CA VAL A 233 1.56 23.97 37.52
C VAL A 233 1.92 23.12 38.75
N THR A 234 0.94 22.78 39.58
CA THR A 234 1.12 21.91 40.76
C THR A 234 1.51 20.49 40.35
N ILE A 235 0.89 19.96 39.30
CA ILE A 235 1.20 18.62 38.77
C ILE A 235 2.65 18.56 38.28
N LEU A 236 3.08 19.56 37.51
CA LEU A 236 4.43 19.62 36.94
C LEU A 236 5.52 20.02 37.93
N SER A 237 5.18 20.62 39.08
CA SER A 237 6.13 20.86 40.17
C SER A 237 6.16 19.73 41.21
N GLY A 238 5.19 18.82 41.16
CA GLY A 238 5.02 17.71 42.08
C GLY A 238 5.71 16.40 41.65
N PRO A 239 5.15 15.23 42.05
CA PRO A 239 5.73 13.91 41.75
C PRO A 239 5.90 13.63 40.24
N LEU A 240 5.09 14.27 39.39
CA LEU A 240 5.08 14.08 37.94
C LEU A 240 5.93 15.12 37.18
N LYS A 241 6.83 15.84 37.85
CA LYS A 241 7.72 16.84 37.23
C LYS A 241 8.55 16.34 36.06
N ILE A 242 8.76 15.02 35.96
CA ILE A 242 9.47 14.37 34.85
C ILE A 242 8.78 14.68 33.50
N LEU A 243 7.46 14.90 33.51
CA LEU A 243 6.69 15.29 32.32
C LEU A 243 7.02 16.70 31.81
N SER A 244 7.73 17.52 32.60
CA SER A 244 8.07 18.90 32.25
C SER A 244 9.45 19.06 31.60
N THR A 245 10.29 18.02 31.53
CA THR A 245 11.73 18.20 31.23
C THR A 245 12.04 18.45 29.75
N ASP A 246 11.09 18.22 28.84
CA ASP A 246 11.35 18.15 27.40
C ASP A 246 10.34 18.98 26.58
N LYS A 247 9.95 20.18 27.06
CA LYS A 247 9.16 21.10 26.22
C LYS A 247 10.10 21.92 25.34
N LEU A 248 9.70 22.09 24.08
CA LEU A 248 10.21 23.15 23.23
C LEU A 248 9.92 24.49 23.92
N GLU A 249 10.97 25.21 24.33
CA GLU A 249 10.84 26.59 24.84
C GLU A 249 10.49 27.58 23.71
N ASP A 250 10.71 27.20 22.44
CA ASP A 250 10.40 28.01 21.25
C ASP A 250 9.92 27.13 20.06
N PRO A 251 8.63 27.17 19.69
CA PRO A 251 8.07 26.45 18.53
C PRO A 251 8.67 26.86 17.17
N ASP A 252 9.24 28.07 17.07
CA ASP A 252 9.80 28.61 15.83
C ASP A 252 11.28 28.27 15.65
N ALA A 253 11.92 27.71 16.68
CA ALA A 253 13.33 27.35 16.64
C ALA A 253 13.65 26.18 15.69
N PHE A 254 12.64 25.39 15.28
CA PHE A 254 12.85 24.18 14.47
C PHE A 254 11.83 24.02 13.35
N SER A 255 12.34 23.78 12.15
CA SER A 255 11.54 23.57 10.94
C SER A 255 11.26 22.08 10.69
N LEU A 256 10.08 21.80 10.13
CA LEU A 256 9.75 20.47 9.64
C LEU A 256 10.64 20.12 8.42
N PRO A 257 10.82 18.81 8.12
CA PRO A 257 11.42 18.41 6.86
C PRO A 257 10.72 19.11 5.68
N PRO A 258 11.44 19.59 4.65
CA PRO A 258 10.86 20.46 3.61
C PRO A 258 9.63 19.88 2.92
N HIS A 259 9.61 18.55 2.70
CA HIS A 259 8.48 17.86 2.07
C HIS A 259 7.23 17.77 2.97
N ILE A 260 7.38 17.77 4.30
CA ILE A 260 6.27 17.78 5.26
C ILE A 260 5.78 19.22 5.42
N ASP A 261 6.72 20.17 5.58
CA ASP A 261 6.42 21.60 5.67
C ASP A 261 5.59 22.07 4.46
N GLN A 262 6.02 21.71 3.26
CA GLN A 262 5.29 22.01 2.02
C GLN A 262 3.88 21.39 1.99
N GLN A 263 3.65 20.24 2.62
CA GLN A 263 2.32 19.64 2.72
C GLN A 263 1.41 20.43 3.66
N PHE A 264 1.91 20.86 4.83
CA PHE A 264 1.16 21.71 5.75
C PHE A 264 0.82 23.06 5.12
N SER A 265 1.77 23.69 4.43
CA SER A 265 1.54 24.93 3.68
C SER A 265 0.52 24.73 2.56
N ALA A 266 0.61 23.63 1.80
CA ALA A 266 -0.37 23.32 0.76
C ALA A 266 -1.79 23.08 1.31
N LEU A 267 -1.91 22.42 2.46
CA LEU A 267 -3.19 22.25 3.15
C LEU A 267 -3.79 23.60 3.56
N ARG A 268 -2.96 24.45 4.18
CA ARG A 268 -3.34 25.76 4.72
C ARG A 268 -3.77 26.74 3.63
N GLU A 269 -2.99 26.85 2.57
CA GLU A 269 -3.14 27.91 1.56
C GLU A 269 -4.09 27.51 0.42
N ASN A 270 -4.10 26.23 0.05
CA ASN A 270 -4.76 25.80 -1.19
C ASN A 270 -5.95 24.88 -0.92
N MET A 271 -5.77 23.86 -0.07
CA MET A 271 -6.76 22.79 0.04
C MET A 271 -7.92 23.14 0.97
N ILE A 272 -7.63 23.64 2.17
CA ILE A 272 -8.63 23.99 3.19
C ILE A 272 -9.50 25.19 2.78
N PRO A 273 -8.97 26.29 2.22
CA PRO A 273 -9.81 27.40 1.73
C PRO A 273 -10.68 27.03 0.53
N SER A 274 -10.20 26.16 -0.36
CA SER A 274 -10.96 25.69 -1.54
C SER A 274 -12.13 24.76 -1.19
N LEU A 275 -12.17 24.29 0.05
CA LEU A 275 -13.12 23.28 0.49
C LEU A 275 -14.48 23.82 0.90
N ASN A 276 -14.57 25.08 1.34
CA ASN A 276 -15.84 25.64 1.74
C ASN A 276 -15.80 27.17 1.70
N SER A 277 -16.21 27.77 0.57
CA SER A 277 -16.12 29.22 0.38
C SER A 277 -17.13 30.03 1.22
N SER A 278 -18.11 29.37 1.86
CA SER A 278 -19.22 30.05 2.56
C SER A 278 -19.17 29.99 4.09
N ASP A 279 -18.34 29.14 4.71
CA ASP A 279 -18.30 28.97 6.17
C ASP A 279 -16.93 29.34 6.74
N GLN A 280 -16.75 30.64 6.99
CA GLN A 280 -15.50 31.20 7.53
C GLN A 280 -15.18 30.68 8.94
N LEU A 281 -16.18 30.30 9.74
CA LEU A 281 -15.96 29.82 11.10
C LEU A 281 -15.41 28.39 11.08
N ALA A 282 -16.00 27.51 10.25
CA ALA A 282 -15.48 26.15 10.08
C ALA A 282 -14.07 26.16 9.47
N LEU A 283 -13.81 27.08 8.54
CA LEU A 283 -12.48 27.30 7.96
C LEU A 283 -11.46 27.67 9.05
N GLN A 284 -11.73 28.71 9.85
CA GLN A 284 -10.83 29.13 10.91
C GLN A 284 -10.59 28.00 11.93
N THR A 285 -11.66 27.31 12.34
CA THR A 285 -11.57 26.15 13.25
C THR A 285 -10.64 25.06 12.72
N CYS A 286 -10.69 24.78 11.41
CA CYS A 286 -9.80 23.80 10.79
C CYS A 286 -8.36 24.31 10.66
N LEU A 287 -8.15 25.60 10.42
CA LEU A 287 -6.80 26.19 10.40
C LEU A 287 -6.15 26.13 11.80
N ASP A 288 -6.90 26.45 12.86
CA ASP A 288 -6.42 26.34 14.23
C ASP A 288 -6.09 24.88 14.60
N ALA A 289 -6.92 23.93 14.15
CA ALA A 289 -6.66 22.50 14.33
C ALA A 289 -5.42 22.04 13.53
N LEU A 290 -5.19 22.59 12.32
CA LEU A 290 -4.00 22.32 11.52
C LEU A 290 -2.74 22.84 12.20
N ASP A 291 -2.77 24.03 12.79
CA ASP A 291 -1.66 24.61 13.59
C ASP A 291 -1.27 23.70 14.75
N GLY A 292 -2.27 23.23 15.50
CA GLY A 292 -2.04 22.26 16.58
C GLY A 292 -1.42 20.95 16.09
N LEU A 293 -1.81 20.49 14.89
CA LEU A 293 -1.29 19.24 14.33
C LEU A 293 0.15 19.42 13.87
N GLU A 294 0.46 20.53 13.23
CA GLU A 294 1.81 20.91 12.80
C GLU A 294 2.76 20.98 14.01
N LEU A 295 2.31 21.57 15.12
CA LEU A 295 3.07 21.62 16.37
C LEU A 295 3.39 20.23 16.93
N VAL A 296 2.42 19.31 16.90
CA VAL A 296 2.64 17.92 17.34
C VAL A 296 3.63 17.20 16.44
N TYR A 297 3.55 17.41 15.12
CA TYR A 297 4.56 16.90 14.19
C TYR A 297 5.94 17.45 14.53
N LYS A 298 6.08 18.77 14.72
CA LYS A 298 7.36 19.39 15.13
C LYS A 298 7.89 18.75 16.40
N ASN A 299 7.07 18.60 17.43
CA ASN A 299 7.48 17.97 18.69
C ASN A 299 7.93 16.51 18.51
N CYS A 300 7.20 15.71 17.73
CA CYS A 300 7.56 14.32 17.46
C CYS A 300 8.91 14.20 16.73
N TYR A 301 9.19 15.05 15.74
CA TYR A 301 10.45 15.04 14.99
C TYR A 301 11.61 15.69 15.75
N PHE A 302 11.34 16.77 16.51
CA PHE A 302 12.36 17.58 17.15
C PHE A 302 12.82 17.06 18.51
N LEU A 303 11.92 16.57 19.37
CA LEU A 303 12.34 16.05 20.68
C LEU A 303 13.15 14.74 20.57
N HIS A 304 13.18 14.15 19.37
CA HIS A 304 13.79 12.84 19.14
C HIS A 304 14.72 12.76 17.89
N PRO A 305 15.63 13.73 17.62
CA PRO A 305 16.41 13.74 16.37
C PRO A 305 17.43 12.58 16.30
N HIS A 306 17.83 12.05 17.45
CA HIS A 306 18.84 11.01 17.60
C HIS A 306 18.27 9.64 17.96
N LEU A 307 16.95 9.53 18.09
CA LEU A 307 16.28 8.28 18.42
C LEU A 307 15.65 7.68 17.15
N PRO A 308 15.76 6.35 16.95
CA PRO A 308 15.02 5.67 15.88
C PRO A 308 13.53 6.00 15.98
N ARG A 309 12.81 6.06 14.85
CA ARG A 309 11.35 6.29 14.84
C ARG A 309 10.58 5.33 15.76
N SER A 310 11.10 4.12 15.98
CA SER A 310 10.58 3.13 16.94
C SER A 310 10.75 3.50 18.43
N LYS A 311 11.13 4.74 18.74
CA LYS A 311 11.28 5.25 20.11
C LYS A 311 10.60 6.61 20.31
N LEU A 312 9.63 6.93 19.44
CA LEU A 312 8.75 8.08 19.61
C LEU A 312 7.87 7.88 20.85
N GLU A 313 7.64 8.95 21.63
CA GLU A 313 6.72 8.89 22.77
C GLU A 313 5.28 9.19 22.35
N ILE A 314 4.38 8.25 22.61
CA ILE A 314 2.98 8.37 22.21
C ILE A 314 2.28 9.57 22.88
N GLY A 315 2.69 9.94 24.10
CA GLY A 315 2.12 11.08 24.81
C GLY A 315 2.22 12.40 24.04
N VAL A 316 3.29 12.57 23.23
CA VAL A 316 3.47 13.73 22.37
C VAL A 316 2.45 13.72 21.23
N ALA A 317 2.25 12.56 20.59
CA ALA A 317 1.27 12.38 19.52
C ALA A 317 -0.17 12.63 20.01
N LEU A 318 -0.51 12.13 21.21
CA LEU A 318 -1.82 12.35 21.83
C LEU A 318 -2.09 13.81 22.21
N GLY A 319 -1.04 14.65 22.28
CA GLY A 319 -1.16 16.06 22.63
C GLY A 319 -2.14 16.83 21.72
N TRP A 320 -2.26 16.45 20.45
CA TRP A 320 -3.16 17.13 19.50
C TRP A 320 -4.63 17.06 19.95
N MET A 321 -5.03 15.93 20.53
CA MET A 321 -6.40 15.71 21.01
C MET A 321 -6.80 16.71 22.10
N SER A 322 -5.83 17.23 22.84
CA SER A 322 -6.03 18.25 23.88
C SER A 322 -5.99 19.67 23.32
N LEU A 323 -5.35 19.88 22.16
CA LEU A 323 -5.20 21.19 21.51
C LEU A 323 -6.40 21.56 20.63
N VAL A 324 -7.10 20.57 20.06
CA VAL A 324 -8.20 20.83 19.12
C VAL A 324 -9.39 21.57 19.77
N PRO A 325 -10.00 22.55 19.07
CA PRO A 325 -11.21 23.24 19.53
C PRO A 325 -12.42 22.31 19.69
N VAL A 326 -13.42 22.71 20.49
CA VAL A 326 -14.66 21.91 20.65
C VAL A 326 -15.46 21.88 19.35
N GLU A 327 -15.46 23.01 18.67
CA GLU A 327 -16.06 23.25 17.37
C GLU A 327 -15.53 22.26 16.33
N PHE A 328 -14.23 21.92 16.39
CA PHE A 328 -13.63 20.93 15.51
C PHE A 328 -14.24 19.53 15.70
N MET A 329 -14.52 19.13 16.95
CA MET A 329 -15.21 17.86 17.22
C MET A 329 -16.63 17.85 16.67
N THR A 330 -17.34 18.98 16.72
CA THR A 330 -18.66 19.13 16.08
C THR A 330 -18.55 18.91 14.57
N LEU A 331 -17.55 19.52 13.91
CA LEU A 331 -17.29 19.31 12.49
C LEU A 331 -16.99 17.84 12.15
N LEU A 332 -16.27 17.11 13.02
CA LEU A 332 -16.05 15.66 12.86
C LEU A 332 -17.34 14.84 12.98
N LYS A 333 -18.21 15.18 13.94
CA LYS A 333 -19.53 14.53 14.08
C LYS A 333 -20.41 14.78 12.86
N GLU A 334 -20.35 15.98 12.30
CA GLU A 334 -21.08 16.37 11.08
C GLU A 334 -20.45 15.85 9.79
N ARG A 335 -19.32 15.13 9.89
CA ARG A 335 -18.56 14.60 8.75
C ARG A 335 -18.10 15.70 7.78
N ASN A 336 -17.74 16.87 8.31
CA ASN A 336 -17.17 17.95 7.53
C ASN A 336 -15.87 17.49 6.85
N SER A 337 -15.75 17.82 5.56
CA SER A 337 -14.63 17.32 4.74
C SER A 337 -13.26 17.85 5.20
N MET A 338 -13.16 19.12 5.61
CA MET A 338 -11.92 19.70 6.13
C MET A 338 -11.48 18.97 7.40
N ALA A 339 -12.40 18.77 8.33
CA ALA A 339 -12.12 18.12 9.60
C ALA A 339 -11.70 16.65 9.43
N LEU A 340 -12.36 15.91 8.54
CA LEU A 340 -12.03 14.50 8.27
C LEU A 340 -10.64 14.32 7.63
N ILE A 341 -10.19 15.28 6.81
CA ILE A 341 -8.83 15.26 6.26
C ILE A 341 -7.79 15.48 7.37
N LEU A 342 -8.01 16.47 8.25
CA LEU A 342 -7.10 16.70 9.37
C LEU A 342 -7.08 15.51 10.34
N LEU A 343 -8.23 14.88 10.58
CA LEU A 343 -8.31 13.63 11.33
C LEU A 343 -7.52 12.51 10.64
N ALA A 344 -7.55 12.40 9.31
CA ALA A 344 -6.76 11.41 8.59
C ALA A 344 -5.25 11.63 8.80
N HIS A 345 -4.78 12.88 8.70
CA HIS A 345 -3.36 13.21 8.98
C HIS A 345 -2.96 12.84 10.41
N PHE A 346 -3.84 13.09 11.38
CA PHE A 346 -3.61 12.67 12.76
C PHE A 346 -3.56 11.15 12.95
N VAL A 347 -4.50 10.42 12.35
CA VAL A 347 -4.53 8.95 12.46
C VAL A 347 -3.28 8.32 11.84
N VAL A 348 -2.77 8.87 10.73
CA VAL A 348 -1.52 8.42 10.10
C VAL A 348 -0.31 8.57 11.01
N LEU A 349 -0.29 9.56 11.92
CA LEU A 349 0.79 9.73 12.90
C LEU A 349 1.02 8.46 13.74
N PHE A 350 -0.06 7.75 14.09
CA PHE A 350 -0.01 6.50 14.87
C PHE A 350 0.63 5.34 14.11
N GLY A 351 0.74 5.42 12.78
CA GLY A 351 1.48 4.45 11.98
C GLY A 351 2.97 4.36 12.33
N ASN A 352 3.52 5.36 13.04
CA ASN A 352 4.90 5.32 13.54
C ASN A 352 5.08 4.51 14.84
N PHE A 353 3.99 4.09 15.49
CA PHE A 353 3.99 3.43 16.80
C PHE A 353 3.54 1.96 16.71
N GLY A 354 3.87 1.28 15.61
CA GLY A 354 3.40 -0.07 15.32
C GLY A 354 3.91 -1.17 16.28
N ASP A 355 4.92 -0.87 17.09
CA ASP A 355 5.49 -1.73 18.13
C ASP A 355 4.83 -1.56 19.52
N VAL A 356 3.93 -0.60 19.66
CA VAL A 356 3.22 -0.32 20.91
C VAL A 356 2.00 -1.23 21.06
N TRP A 357 2.03 -2.14 22.03
CA TRP A 357 1.01 -3.20 22.18
C TRP A 357 -0.42 -2.68 22.33
N PHE A 358 -0.61 -1.54 23.01
CA PHE A 358 -1.93 -0.96 23.23
C PHE A 358 -2.48 -0.16 22.02
N LEU A 359 -1.67 -0.04 20.95
CA LEU A 359 -2.09 0.49 19.64
C LEU A 359 -2.23 -0.61 18.58
N GLN A 360 -1.96 -1.88 18.91
CA GLN A 360 -2.09 -2.95 17.93
C GLN A 360 -3.55 -3.15 17.52
N GLY A 361 -3.83 -3.14 16.21
CA GLY A 361 -5.19 -3.08 15.67
C GLY A 361 -5.63 -1.66 15.31
N TRP A 362 -4.99 -0.62 15.85
CA TRP A 362 -5.39 0.78 15.60
C TRP A 362 -5.23 1.17 14.13
N CYS A 363 -4.12 0.76 13.52
CA CYS A 363 -3.86 1.01 12.11
C CYS A 363 -4.82 0.22 11.21
N GLU A 364 -5.18 -1.01 11.58
CA GLU A 364 -6.14 -1.84 10.86
C GLU A 364 -7.56 -1.25 10.90
N GLN A 365 -8.00 -0.79 12.09
CA GLN A 365 -9.27 -0.07 12.26
C GLN A 365 -9.27 1.28 11.53
N ALA A 366 -8.14 1.97 11.61
CA ALA A 366 -7.89 3.15 10.81
C ALA A 366 -7.95 2.79 9.33
N ILE A 367 -7.47 1.63 8.86
CA ILE A 367 -7.50 1.22 7.46
C ILE A 367 -8.92 0.97 6.95
N THR A 368 -9.80 0.33 7.74
CA THR A 368 -11.24 0.27 7.42
C THR A 368 -11.83 1.68 7.30
N SER A 369 -11.37 2.59 8.15
CA SER A 369 -11.68 4.02 8.02
C SER A 369 -10.93 4.69 6.87
N ILE A 370 -9.78 4.17 6.41
CA ILE A 370 -9.04 4.64 5.24
C ILE A 370 -9.81 4.27 3.98
N GLU A 371 -10.57 3.16 3.96
CA GLU A 371 -11.55 2.94 2.90
C GLU A 371 -12.54 4.10 2.85
N THR A 372 -13.07 4.52 4.01
CA THR A 372 -13.92 5.71 4.13
C THR A 372 -13.17 7.00 3.74
N ILE A 373 -11.91 7.19 4.14
CA ILE A 373 -11.09 8.38 3.82
C ILE A 373 -10.77 8.43 2.33
N ILE A 374 -10.52 7.29 1.68
CA ILE A 374 -10.27 7.23 0.23
C ILE A 374 -11.57 7.47 -0.53
N GLN A 375 -12.70 6.93 -0.06
CA GLN A 375 -14.02 7.29 -0.59
C GLN A 375 -14.28 8.79 -0.46
N LEU A 376 -13.94 9.40 0.67
CA LEU A 376 -14.05 10.83 0.90
C LEU A 376 -13.10 11.61 -0.01
N ALA A 377 -11.83 11.25 -0.10
CA ALA A 377 -10.83 11.90 -0.95
C ALA A 377 -11.23 11.86 -2.44
N VAL A 378 -11.82 10.76 -2.90
CA VAL A 378 -12.34 10.65 -4.27
C VAL A 378 -13.57 11.55 -4.48
N ARG A 379 -14.54 11.51 -3.56
CA ARG A 379 -15.74 12.38 -3.64
C ARG A 379 -15.35 13.84 -3.56
N PHE A 380 -14.41 14.16 -2.69
CA PHE A 380 -13.84 15.48 -2.49
C PHE A 380 -13.20 16.00 -3.75
N ALA A 381 -12.26 15.24 -4.33
CA ALA A 381 -11.53 15.66 -5.52
C ALA A 381 -12.52 15.91 -6.67
N LYS A 382 -13.52 15.05 -6.78
CA LYS A 382 -14.62 15.20 -7.73
C LYS A 382 -15.45 16.47 -7.46
N THR A 383 -15.98 16.66 -6.25
CA THR A 383 -16.87 17.79 -5.90
C THR A 383 -16.17 19.14 -6.05
N HIS A 384 -14.88 19.22 -5.69
CA HIS A 384 -14.13 20.48 -5.72
C HIS A 384 -13.29 20.66 -7.00
N ASN A 385 -13.45 19.78 -7.99
CA ASN A 385 -12.70 19.82 -9.26
C ASN A 385 -11.17 19.88 -9.05
N ILE A 386 -10.68 19.10 -8.09
CA ILE A 386 -9.25 18.97 -7.78
C ILE A 386 -8.71 17.73 -8.50
N ARG A 387 -7.56 17.85 -9.17
CA ARG A 387 -6.89 16.71 -9.82
C ARG A 387 -6.62 15.63 -8.76
N LEU A 388 -7.08 14.40 -9.00
CA LEU A 388 -6.80 13.27 -8.12
C LEU A 388 -5.59 12.49 -8.66
N VAL A 389 -4.57 12.29 -7.82
CA VAL A 389 -3.40 11.47 -8.13
C VAL A 389 -3.37 10.28 -7.17
N ILE A 390 -3.01 9.12 -7.69
CA ILE A 390 -2.88 7.91 -6.88
C ILE A 390 -1.43 7.48 -6.91
N LYS A 391 -0.80 7.45 -5.74
CA LYS A 391 0.60 7.05 -5.57
C LYS A 391 0.67 5.76 -4.78
N ASN A 392 1.54 4.86 -5.20
CA ASN A 392 1.99 3.73 -4.40
C ASN A 392 3.47 3.94 -4.04
N THR A 393 4.40 3.36 -4.79
CA THR A 393 5.83 3.42 -4.47
C THR A 393 6.59 4.56 -5.14
N GLY A 394 6.03 5.14 -6.21
CA GLY A 394 6.73 6.15 -7.04
C GLY A 394 7.41 5.59 -8.30
N HIS A 395 7.41 4.27 -8.50
CA HIS A 395 8.13 3.55 -9.58
C HIS A 395 7.68 3.79 -11.03
N ASP A 396 6.65 4.62 -11.29
CA ASP A 396 6.10 4.70 -12.65
C ASP A 396 6.97 5.59 -13.55
N TYR A 397 7.60 4.98 -14.58
CA TYR A 397 8.48 5.66 -15.54
C TYR A 397 7.78 6.80 -16.30
N LEU A 398 6.46 6.72 -16.47
CA LEU A 398 5.67 7.72 -17.19
C LEU A 398 5.15 8.83 -16.27
N ALA A 399 5.69 8.95 -15.05
CA ALA A 399 5.30 9.94 -14.04
C ALA A 399 3.79 9.95 -13.74
N LYS A 400 3.12 8.84 -14.04
CA LYS A 400 1.69 8.62 -13.88
C LYS A 400 1.24 8.89 -12.43
N ASN A 401 2.11 8.75 -11.44
CA ASN A 401 1.79 8.86 -10.01
C ASN A 401 2.05 10.26 -9.40
N THR A 402 2.25 11.29 -10.22
CA THR A 402 2.43 12.69 -9.79
C THR A 402 1.50 13.64 -10.56
N GLY A 403 1.49 14.91 -10.14
CA GLY A 403 0.71 15.97 -10.78
C GLY A 403 0.62 17.23 -9.93
N MET A 404 0.86 18.39 -10.52
CA MET A 404 0.75 19.67 -9.81
C MET A 404 -0.68 19.98 -9.40
N GLY A 405 -0.82 20.56 -8.20
CA GLY A 405 -2.11 20.96 -7.63
C GLY A 405 -3.05 19.79 -7.34
N ALA A 406 -2.52 18.56 -7.31
CA ALA A 406 -3.33 17.36 -7.13
C ALA A 406 -3.47 16.96 -5.66
N LEU A 407 -4.65 16.42 -5.31
CA LEU A 407 -4.83 15.63 -4.10
C LEU A 407 -4.25 14.23 -4.36
N SER A 408 -3.18 13.88 -3.64
CA SER A 408 -2.53 12.57 -3.77
C SER A 408 -3.04 11.58 -2.73
N VAL A 409 -3.69 10.50 -3.18
CA VAL A 409 -3.99 9.34 -2.34
C VAL A 409 -2.77 8.41 -2.37
N TRP A 410 -2.03 8.42 -1.27
CA TRP A 410 -0.81 7.63 -1.14
C TRP A 410 -1.09 6.29 -0.46
N THR A 411 -1.22 5.24 -1.27
CA THR A 411 -1.56 3.87 -0.84
C THR A 411 -0.41 3.11 -0.17
N HIS A 412 0.81 3.68 -0.12
CA HIS A 412 2.02 2.99 0.32
C HIS A 412 1.92 2.37 1.72
N HIS A 413 1.17 2.98 2.62
CA HIS A 413 1.04 2.52 4.00
C HIS A 413 -0.05 1.46 4.20
N LEU A 414 -0.79 1.08 3.15
CA LEU A 414 -1.74 -0.03 3.17
C LEU A 414 -0.97 -1.37 3.10
N LYS A 415 -0.37 -1.77 4.22
CA LYS A 415 0.57 -2.89 4.34
C LYS A 415 -0.05 -4.19 4.89
N GLU A 416 -1.38 -4.28 4.98
CA GLU A 416 -2.06 -5.52 5.40
C GLU A 416 -1.61 -6.68 4.52
N LYS A 417 -1.19 -7.80 5.13
CA LYS A 417 -0.75 -9.01 4.43
C LYS A 417 -1.28 -10.21 5.19
N ALA A 418 -2.12 -11.02 4.57
CA ALA A 418 -2.68 -12.21 5.18
C ALA A 418 -2.68 -13.37 4.18
N PHE A 419 -2.05 -14.49 4.54
CA PHE A 419 -2.31 -15.74 3.85
C PHE A 419 -3.67 -16.25 4.29
N ASN A 420 -4.52 -16.58 3.32
CA ASN A 420 -5.67 -17.40 3.60
C ASN A 420 -5.46 -18.76 2.94
N PHE A 421 -5.24 -19.78 3.77
CA PHE A 421 -5.17 -21.19 3.32
C PHE A 421 -6.55 -21.82 3.17
N GLU A 422 -7.63 -21.09 3.43
CA GLU A 422 -8.98 -21.59 3.23
C GLU A 422 -9.27 -21.73 1.72
N ARG A 423 -9.64 -22.96 1.33
CA ARG A 423 -10.19 -23.31 0.01
C ARG A 423 -11.09 -22.19 -0.51
N TYR A 424 -10.68 -21.59 -1.62
CA TYR A 424 -11.47 -20.55 -2.28
C TYR A 424 -12.65 -21.20 -3.06
N ASN A 425 -13.70 -21.62 -2.32
CA ASN A 425 -14.97 -22.24 -2.77
C ASN A 425 -14.88 -23.49 -3.69
N GLU A 426 -15.47 -24.62 -3.27
CA GLU A 426 -15.94 -25.84 -3.99
C GLU A 426 -15.16 -26.45 -5.20
N GLU A 427 -14.17 -25.78 -5.77
CA GLU A 427 -13.20 -26.26 -6.76
C GLU A 427 -11.79 -25.99 -6.22
N GLU A 428 -10.83 -26.86 -6.54
CA GLU A 428 -9.45 -26.86 -6.00
C GLU A 428 -8.59 -25.68 -6.48
N ILE A 429 -8.96 -24.45 -6.12
CA ILE A 429 -8.05 -23.31 -6.17
C ILE A 429 -7.10 -23.47 -4.99
N GLY A 430 -5.80 -23.59 -5.29
CA GLY A 430 -4.72 -23.73 -4.31
C GLY A 430 -4.61 -22.53 -3.34
N PRO A 431 -3.51 -22.44 -2.56
CA PRO A 431 -3.36 -21.40 -1.55
C PRO A 431 -3.44 -19.98 -2.16
N ALA A 432 -3.89 -18.99 -1.38
CA ALA A 432 -4.05 -17.61 -1.84
C ALA A 432 -3.53 -16.59 -0.80
N VAL A 433 -3.07 -15.42 -1.29
CA VAL A 433 -2.57 -14.34 -0.43
C VAL A 433 -3.36 -13.06 -0.66
N ARG A 434 -3.82 -12.46 0.43
CA ARG A 434 -4.42 -11.12 0.46
C ARG A 434 -3.34 -10.10 0.76
N LEU A 435 -3.23 -9.10 -0.11
CA LEU A 435 -2.22 -8.05 -0.07
C LEU A 435 -2.90 -6.67 -0.08
N GLY A 436 -2.52 -5.81 0.84
CA GLY A 436 -2.87 -4.40 0.83
C GLY A 436 -2.21 -3.68 -0.35
N ALA A 437 -2.82 -2.59 -0.82
CA ALA A 437 -2.35 -1.88 -2.01
C ALA A 437 -0.91 -1.37 -1.91
N GLY A 438 -0.42 -1.10 -0.70
CA GLY A 438 0.90 -0.57 -0.42
C GLY A 438 2.00 -1.63 -0.37
N VAL A 439 1.67 -2.92 -0.37
CA VAL A 439 2.64 -4.00 -0.21
C VAL A 439 3.65 -3.99 -1.36
N GLN A 440 4.93 -4.08 -1.00
CA GLN A 440 6.04 -4.16 -1.94
C GLN A 440 6.52 -5.60 -2.10
N VAL A 441 7.20 -5.89 -3.22
CA VAL A 441 7.64 -7.24 -3.57
C VAL A 441 8.50 -7.89 -2.47
N PHE A 442 9.43 -7.16 -1.86
CA PHE A 442 10.28 -7.71 -0.80
C PHE A 442 9.47 -8.23 0.40
N GLU A 443 8.37 -7.57 0.73
CA GLU A 443 7.52 -7.90 1.87
C GLU A 443 6.73 -9.19 1.62
N VAL A 444 6.21 -9.37 0.39
CA VAL A 444 5.48 -10.59 0.05
C VAL A 444 6.42 -11.77 -0.15
N TYR A 445 7.64 -11.56 -0.65
CA TYR A 445 8.65 -12.62 -0.74
C TYR A 445 9.12 -13.09 0.63
N GLU A 446 9.29 -12.17 1.59
CA GLU A 446 9.58 -12.54 2.97
C GLU A 446 8.46 -13.40 3.57
N LEU A 447 7.22 -12.99 3.34
CA LEU A 447 6.04 -13.70 3.79
C LEU A 447 5.93 -15.09 3.11
N ALA A 448 6.12 -15.17 1.80
CA ALA A 448 6.11 -16.41 1.03
C ALA A 448 7.14 -17.42 1.53
N ARG A 449 8.36 -16.97 1.83
CA ARG A 449 9.43 -17.82 2.39
C ARG A 449 9.07 -18.42 3.75
N ARG A 450 8.43 -17.64 4.64
CA ARG A 450 8.00 -18.14 5.96
C ARG A 450 6.93 -19.24 5.86
N HIS A 451 6.18 -19.25 4.77
CA HIS A 451 5.08 -20.19 4.53
C HIS A 451 5.41 -21.27 3.49
N ASN A 452 6.67 -21.33 3.03
CA ASN A 452 7.14 -22.27 2.01
C ASN A 452 6.26 -22.27 0.74
N VAL A 453 5.92 -21.08 0.24
CA VAL A 453 5.14 -20.89 -0.99
C VAL A 453 5.86 -19.94 -1.95
N THR A 454 5.49 -19.98 -3.23
CA THR A 454 6.03 -19.09 -4.26
C THR A 454 4.98 -18.07 -4.69
N VAL A 455 5.35 -16.78 -4.69
CA VAL A 455 4.48 -15.69 -5.17
C VAL A 455 5.15 -15.02 -6.37
N ILE A 456 4.36 -14.69 -7.39
CA ILE A 456 4.84 -13.99 -8.58
C ILE A 456 4.92 -12.50 -8.27
N GLY A 457 6.14 -11.96 -8.33
CA GLY A 457 6.43 -10.54 -8.19
C GLY A 457 7.51 -10.08 -9.17
N ALA A 458 7.68 -8.76 -9.22
CA ALA A 458 8.71 -8.14 -10.04
C ALA A 458 10.12 -8.51 -9.55
N GLU A 459 11.12 -8.26 -10.38
CA GLU A 459 12.52 -8.32 -9.94
C GLU A 459 12.86 -7.16 -8.99
N GLY A 460 12.36 -5.96 -9.31
CA GLY A 460 12.48 -4.77 -8.48
C GLY A 460 11.82 -4.95 -7.11
N LYS A 461 12.64 -5.22 -6.08
CA LYS A 461 12.18 -5.53 -4.72
C LYS A 461 11.28 -4.45 -4.10
N THR A 462 11.48 -3.19 -4.47
CA THR A 462 10.72 -2.04 -3.96
C THR A 462 9.49 -1.71 -4.79
N VAL A 463 9.19 -2.46 -5.85
CA VAL A 463 7.96 -2.30 -6.66
C VAL A 463 6.74 -2.66 -5.82
N GLY A 464 5.66 -1.88 -5.96
CA GLY A 464 4.40 -2.14 -5.27
C GLY A 464 3.58 -3.18 -6.03
N ILE A 465 3.43 -4.38 -5.48
CA ILE A 465 2.90 -5.55 -6.21
C ILE A 465 1.47 -5.31 -6.68
N VAL A 466 0.54 -4.97 -5.78
CA VAL A 466 -0.89 -4.72 -6.06
C VAL A 466 -1.12 -3.46 -6.92
N GLY A 467 -0.11 -2.59 -6.99
CA GLY A 467 -0.18 -1.30 -7.66
C GLY A 467 -0.10 -1.38 -9.18
N GLY A 468 0.64 -0.45 -9.77
CA GLY A 468 0.80 -0.35 -11.22
C GLY A 468 1.36 -1.61 -11.88
N TYR A 469 2.14 -2.42 -11.15
CA TYR A 469 2.75 -3.65 -11.63
C TYR A 469 1.71 -4.68 -12.06
N THR A 470 0.96 -5.27 -11.13
CA THR A 470 -0.11 -6.24 -11.47
C THR A 470 -1.20 -5.61 -12.34
N GLN A 471 -1.51 -4.32 -12.15
CA GLN A 471 -2.53 -3.61 -12.96
C GLN A 471 -2.13 -3.38 -14.42
N GLY A 472 -0.82 -3.41 -14.72
CA GLY A 472 -0.28 -3.25 -16.07
C GLY A 472 0.01 -4.57 -16.77
N GLY A 473 0.07 -5.68 -16.03
CA GLY A 473 0.51 -6.99 -16.50
C GLY A 473 1.40 -7.63 -15.44
N GLY A 474 2.64 -7.16 -15.34
CA GLY A 474 3.61 -7.58 -14.34
C GLY A 474 4.33 -8.87 -14.71
N HIS A 475 5.45 -8.75 -15.43
CA HIS A 475 6.36 -9.85 -15.74
C HIS A 475 7.25 -10.20 -14.53
N SER A 476 7.88 -11.37 -14.55
CA SER A 476 8.60 -11.95 -13.42
C SER A 476 9.62 -12.97 -13.92
N PRO A 477 10.70 -13.26 -13.16
CA PRO A 477 11.55 -14.42 -13.45
C PRO A 477 10.81 -15.77 -13.50
N LEU A 478 9.58 -15.80 -12.99
CA LEU A 478 8.69 -16.97 -13.04
C LEU A 478 7.64 -16.90 -14.16
N PHE A 479 7.72 -15.92 -15.06
CA PHE A 479 6.76 -15.71 -16.15
C PHE A 479 6.61 -16.96 -17.01
N SER A 480 7.72 -17.62 -17.39
CA SER A 480 7.67 -18.81 -18.23
C SER A 480 6.93 -19.98 -17.55
N LEU A 481 6.93 -20.05 -16.22
CA LEU A 481 6.24 -21.09 -15.45
C LEU A 481 4.78 -20.77 -15.16
N TYR A 482 4.51 -19.54 -14.72
CA TYR A 482 3.24 -19.16 -14.12
C TYR A 482 2.54 -17.99 -14.80
N GLY A 483 3.14 -17.36 -15.81
CA GLY A 483 2.55 -16.23 -16.52
C GLY A 483 2.68 -14.90 -15.78
N LEU A 484 1.88 -13.92 -16.18
CA LEU A 484 1.94 -12.56 -15.63
C LEU A 484 1.30 -12.49 -14.24
N SER A 485 1.74 -11.54 -13.42
CA SER A 485 1.09 -11.25 -12.13
C SER A 485 -0.42 -10.98 -12.27
N ALA A 486 -0.84 -10.30 -13.35
CA ALA A 486 -2.25 -10.04 -13.66
C ALA A 486 -3.10 -11.31 -13.86
N ASP A 487 -2.47 -12.42 -14.25
CA ASP A 487 -3.15 -13.71 -14.46
C ASP A 487 -3.57 -14.36 -13.13
N HIS A 488 -2.92 -13.98 -12.03
CA HIS A 488 -3.10 -14.57 -10.70
C HIS A 488 -4.07 -13.81 -9.81
N VAL A 489 -4.85 -12.89 -10.36
CA VAL A 489 -5.72 -12.06 -9.50
C VAL A 489 -7.06 -12.76 -9.30
N LEU A 490 -7.35 -13.06 -8.04
CA LEU A 490 -8.59 -13.72 -7.62
C LEU A 490 -9.68 -12.73 -7.17
N SER A 491 -9.31 -11.59 -6.60
CA SER A 491 -10.29 -10.55 -6.27
C SER A 491 -9.60 -9.21 -5.99
N ILE A 492 -10.35 -8.12 -6.11
CA ILE A 492 -9.85 -6.76 -5.89
C ILE A 492 -10.88 -5.96 -5.12
N SER A 493 -10.42 -5.23 -4.11
CA SER A 493 -11.20 -4.24 -3.39
C SER A 493 -10.80 -2.84 -3.86
N LEU A 494 -11.78 -2.02 -4.23
CA LEU A 494 -11.57 -0.76 -4.95
C LEU A 494 -12.57 0.33 -4.56
N VAL A 495 -12.23 1.59 -4.82
CA VAL A 495 -13.14 2.74 -4.70
C VAL A 495 -13.46 3.30 -6.08
N THR A 496 -14.74 3.40 -6.47
CA THR A 496 -15.14 3.96 -7.78
C THR A 496 -15.03 5.48 -7.85
N ALA A 497 -15.16 6.08 -9.04
CA ALA A 497 -15.26 7.55 -9.23
C ALA A 497 -16.42 8.20 -8.49
N SER A 498 -17.44 7.44 -8.11
CA SER A 498 -18.52 7.92 -7.24
C SER A 498 -18.17 7.82 -5.74
N GLY A 499 -16.95 7.40 -5.39
CA GLY A 499 -16.54 7.12 -4.02
C GLY A 499 -17.25 5.91 -3.40
N ARG A 500 -17.67 4.92 -4.19
CA ARG A 500 -18.25 3.67 -3.64
C ARG A 500 -17.16 2.62 -3.49
N PHE A 501 -17.07 2.01 -2.32
CA PHE A 501 -16.25 0.82 -2.12
C PHE A 501 -16.94 -0.40 -2.74
N LEU A 502 -16.17 -1.23 -3.45
CA LEU A 502 -16.62 -2.46 -4.06
C LEU A 502 -15.53 -3.53 -3.92
N THR A 503 -15.91 -4.76 -3.61
CA THR A 503 -15.07 -5.93 -3.84
C THR A 503 -15.55 -6.65 -5.09
N ARG A 504 -14.66 -6.90 -6.04
CA ARG A 504 -14.95 -7.64 -7.27
C ARG A 504 -14.22 -8.98 -7.26
N ARG A 505 -14.96 -10.04 -7.54
CA ARG A 505 -14.46 -11.39 -7.82
C ARG A 505 -14.71 -11.72 -9.29
N PRO A 506 -13.76 -12.33 -10.01
CA PRO A 506 -14.04 -13.02 -11.25
C PRO A 506 -14.95 -14.21 -10.93
N LEU A 507 -16.12 -14.28 -11.55
CA LEU A 507 -16.89 -15.53 -11.58
C LEU A 507 -16.28 -16.39 -12.70
N LEU A 508 -15.88 -17.62 -12.39
CA LEU A 508 -15.58 -18.61 -13.43
C LEU A 508 -16.83 -18.80 -14.30
N GLY A 509 -16.67 -18.64 -15.63
CA GLY A 509 -17.76 -18.78 -16.61
C GLY A 509 -18.61 -17.53 -16.88
N ALA A 510 -18.39 -16.39 -16.20
CA ALA A 510 -19.04 -15.13 -16.55
C ALA A 510 -18.16 -14.30 -17.53
N PRO A 511 -18.75 -13.43 -18.38
CA PRO A 511 -17.94 -12.60 -19.27
C PRO A 511 -17.00 -11.69 -18.46
N TRP A 512 -15.75 -11.59 -18.91
CA TRP A 512 -14.57 -11.00 -18.27
C TRP A 512 -14.66 -9.56 -17.70
N TRP A 513 -15.75 -8.81 -17.95
CA TRP A 513 -15.98 -7.48 -17.36
C TRP A 513 -16.09 -7.50 -15.82
N ARG A 514 -16.06 -8.69 -15.22
CA ARG A 514 -15.93 -8.90 -13.77
C ARG A 514 -14.48 -9.05 -13.29
N ARG A 515 -13.49 -9.19 -14.20
CA ARG A 515 -12.13 -9.62 -13.87
C ARG A 515 -11.13 -8.46 -13.64
N TRP A 516 -11.15 -7.35 -14.39
CA TRP A 516 -10.27 -6.18 -14.09
C TRP A 516 -10.67 -4.92 -14.85
N HIS A 517 -10.89 -3.80 -14.15
CA HIS A 517 -11.30 -2.52 -14.74
C HIS A 517 -10.68 -1.27 -14.08
N LEU A 518 -9.60 -1.40 -13.33
CA LEU A 518 -9.22 -0.36 -12.35
C LEU A 518 -7.73 -0.12 -12.37
N ARG A 519 -7.29 0.69 -13.32
CA ARG A 519 -6.04 1.41 -13.13
C ARG A 519 -6.30 2.46 -12.03
N ARG A 520 -5.57 2.33 -10.90
CA ARG A 520 -5.41 3.30 -9.79
C ARG A 520 -6.42 3.33 -8.65
N ARG A 521 -7.30 2.35 -8.46
CA ARG A 521 -8.39 2.48 -7.46
C ARG A 521 -8.36 1.50 -6.30
N ASN A 522 -7.33 0.67 -6.24
CA ASN A 522 -7.35 -0.51 -5.38
C ASN A 522 -6.88 -0.18 -3.97
N LEU A 523 -7.62 -0.72 -2.99
CA LEU A 523 -7.30 -0.70 -1.58
C LEU A 523 -6.63 -2.02 -1.16
N HIS A 524 -7.09 -3.13 -1.74
CA HIS A 524 -6.59 -4.49 -1.50
C HIS A 524 -6.64 -5.32 -2.79
N GLY A 525 -5.72 -6.26 -2.96
CA GLY A 525 -5.70 -7.26 -4.02
C GLY A 525 -5.48 -8.67 -3.45
N LEU A 526 -6.28 -9.64 -3.91
CA LEU A 526 -6.09 -11.05 -3.61
C LEU A 526 -5.43 -11.71 -4.82
N GLN A 527 -4.26 -12.31 -4.59
CA GLN A 527 -3.52 -13.04 -5.61
C GLN A 527 -3.54 -14.54 -5.29
N SER A 528 -3.86 -15.38 -6.27
CA SER A 528 -3.62 -16.82 -6.19
C SER A 528 -2.14 -17.07 -6.10
N ILE A 529 -1.77 -18.03 -5.27
CA ILE A 529 -0.40 -18.50 -5.17
C ILE A 529 -0.34 -19.74 -6.06
N PRO A 530 0.56 -19.78 -7.06
CA PRO A 530 0.85 -21.04 -7.73
C PRO A 530 1.19 -22.12 -6.68
N ALA A 531 0.44 -23.22 -6.69
CA ALA A 531 0.76 -24.37 -5.85
C ALA A 531 1.98 -25.07 -6.46
N GLY A 532 3.15 -24.88 -5.86
CA GLY A 532 4.38 -25.55 -6.29
C GLY A 532 5.62 -24.82 -5.79
N GLN A 533 6.46 -25.54 -5.05
CA GLN A 533 7.84 -25.13 -4.77
C GLN A 533 8.65 -25.44 -6.05
N SER A 534 9.39 -24.44 -6.57
CA SER A 534 10.44 -24.75 -7.54
C SER A 534 11.59 -25.35 -6.75
N ASP A 535 11.66 -26.67 -6.67
CA ASP A 535 12.54 -27.37 -5.73
C ASP A 535 14.04 -27.24 -6.07
N ASN A 536 14.40 -26.89 -7.33
CA ASN A 536 15.77 -26.63 -7.76
C ASN A 536 15.84 -25.70 -8.98
N LEU A 537 16.79 -24.75 -9.01
CA LEU A 537 17.02 -23.84 -10.13
C LEU A 537 18.50 -23.86 -10.52
N ALA A 538 18.80 -24.08 -11.80
CA ALA A 538 20.13 -23.83 -12.34
C ALA A 538 20.17 -22.46 -13.01
N VAL A 539 21.17 -21.66 -12.68
CA VAL A 539 21.26 -20.28 -13.16
C VAL A 539 22.65 -19.99 -13.70
N GLN A 540 22.73 -19.58 -14.96
CA GLN A 540 23.94 -19.04 -15.55
C GLN A 540 23.99 -17.53 -15.37
N HIS A 541 25.18 -17.03 -15.04
CA HIS A 541 25.50 -15.61 -15.01
C HIS A 541 26.88 -15.36 -15.63
N TYR A 542 27.05 -14.23 -16.29
CA TYR A 542 28.35 -13.76 -16.76
C TYR A 542 28.32 -12.25 -17.02
N HIS A 543 29.50 -11.64 -17.01
CA HIS A 543 29.72 -10.27 -17.46
C HIS A 543 30.85 -10.25 -18.48
N LEU A 544 30.58 -9.66 -19.64
CA LEU A 544 31.49 -9.61 -20.78
C LEU A 544 31.71 -8.17 -21.23
N ILE A 545 32.96 -7.84 -21.51
CA ILE A 545 33.34 -6.69 -22.34
C ILE A 545 34.01 -7.28 -23.57
N TYR A 546 33.49 -7.00 -24.75
CA TYR A 546 33.83 -7.75 -25.95
C TYR A 546 34.05 -6.89 -27.19
N LEU A 547 35.09 -7.26 -27.94
CA LEU A 547 35.39 -6.86 -29.31
C LEU A 547 35.98 -8.06 -30.07
N PRO A 548 35.69 -8.25 -31.38
CA PRO A 548 34.98 -7.33 -32.28
C PRO A 548 33.44 -7.43 -32.24
N GLN A 549 32.75 -6.31 -32.47
CA GLN A 549 31.28 -6.21 -32.38
C GLN A 549 30.51 -7.17 -33.31
N GLU A 550 31.06 -7.50 -34.49
CA GLU A 550 30.38 -8.37 -35.46
C GLU A 550 30.17 -9.79 -34.91
N ASN A 551 31.20 -10.36 -34.27
CA ASN A 551 31.11 -11.70 -33.68
C ASN A 551 30.13 -11.74 -32.51
N PHE A 552 30.06 -10.66 -31.73
CA PHE A 552 29.06 -10.52 -30.67
C PHE A 552 27.65 -10.59 -31.22
N TRP A 553 27.32 -9.84 -32.27
CA TRP A 553 25.98 -9.85 -32.84
C TRP A 553 25.63 -11.20 -33.49
N LYS A 554 26.60 -11.92 -34.07
CA LYS A 554 26.41 -13.31 -34.53
C LYS A 554 26.10 -14.26 -33.35
N ALA A 555 26.80 -14.11 -32.23
CA ALA A 555 26.55 -14.88 -31.03
C ALA A 555 25.15 -14.60 -30.45
N MET A 556 24.74 -13.33 -30.41
CA MET A 556 23.39 -12.96 -29.97
C MET A 556 22.30 -13.46 -30.93
N ALA A 557 22.55 -13.49 -32.24
CA ALA A 557 21.62 -14.10 -33.19
C ALA A 557 21.42 -15.60 -32.90
N ALA A 558 22.51 -16.35 -32.71
CA ALA A 558 22.43 -17.77 -32.32
C ALA A 558 21.68 -18.00 -31.00
N TYR A 559 21.82 -17.08 -30.05
CA TYR A 559 21.05 -17.12 -28.80
C TYR A 559 19.54 -16.91 -29.03
N LEU A 560 19.18 -15.94 -29.87
CA LEU A 560 17.79 -15.67 -30.21
C LEU A 560 17.15 -16.80 -31.03
N ASP A 561 17.94 -17.53 -31.83
CA ASP A 561 17.49 -18.73 -32.54
C ASP A 561 17.07 -19.86 -31.57
N CYS A 562 17.60 -19.88 -30.34
CA CYS A 562 17.19 -20.81 -29.28
C CYS A 562 15.92 -20.39 -28.53
N SER A 563 15.32 -19.25 -28.85
CA SER A 563 14.23 -18.66 -28.07
C SER A 563 13.00 -19.57 -27.89
N GLU A 564 12.54 -20.21 -28.96
CA GLU A 564 11.42 -21.17 -28.91
C GLU A 564 11.77 -22.42 -28.07
N GLU A 565 13.01 -22.92 -28.17
CA GLU A 565 13.43 -24.07 -27.36
C GLU A 565 13.49 -23.70 -25.87
N PHE A 566 14.03 -22.53 -25.55
CA PHE A 566 14.10 -22.03 -24.18
C PHE A 566 12.70 -21.80 -23.60
N ALA A 567 11.79 -21.26 -24.41
CA ALA A 567 10.38 -21.12 -24.09
C ALA A 567 9.71 -22.47 -23.74
N ASP A 568 9.88 -23.48 -24.60
CA ASP A 568 9.34 -24.84 -24.39
C ASP A 568 9.89 -25.49 -23.11
N ARG A 569 11.17 -25.24 -22.80
CA ARG A 569 11.84 -25.69 -21.58
C ARG A 569 11.53 -24.85 -20.34
N ARG A 570 10.72 -23.79 -20.48
CA ARG A 570 10.34 -22.85 -19.41
C ARG A 570 11.54 -22.07 -18.85
N TYR A 571 12.59 -21.91 -19.65
CA TYR A 571 13.73 -21.09 -19.28
C TYR A 571 13.34 -19.61 -19.31
N TYR A 572 14.05 -18.82 -18.51
CA TYR A 572 13.88 -17.39 -18.41
C TYR A 572 15.25 -16.74 -18.49
N SER A 573 15.39 -15.70 -19.30
CA SER A 573 16.64 -14.95 -19.35
C SER A 573 16.44 -13.47 -19.07
N TYR A 574 17.36 -12.87 -18.33
CA TYR A 574 17.43 -11.43 -18.12
C TYR A 574 18.86 -10.94 -18.27
N PHE A 575 19.09 -10.04 -19.24
CA PHE A 575 20.43 -9.57 -19.57
C PHE A 575 20.45 -8.14 -20.12
N TYR A 576 21.64 -7.57 -20.07
CA TYR A 576 21.92 -6.19 -20.45
C TYR A 576 22.91 -6.09 -21.61
N ILE A 577 22.63 -5.24 -22.60
CA ILE A 577 23.60 -4.90 -23.65
C ILE A 577 23.83 -3.38 -23.63
N ALA A 578 25.09 -2.96 -23.51
CA ALA A 578 25.49 -1.55 -23.53
C ALA A 578 26.76 -1.34 -24.35
N HIS A 579 26.92 -0.14 -24.90
CA HIS A 579 28.18 0.29 -25.48
C HIS A 579 29.06 0.97 -24.42
N THR A 580 30.33 0.59 -24.33
CA THR A 580 31.30 1.28 -23.46
C THR A 580 31.75 2.59 -24.11
N ALA A 581 32.39 3.47 -23.32
CA ALA A 581 32.95 4.72 -23.82
C ALA A 581 34.00 4.51 -24.92
N ASP A 582 34.69 3.37 -24.88
CA ASP A 582 35.75 2.99 -25.82
C ASP A 582 35.21 2.24 -27.06
N GLY A 583 33.89 2.13 -27.20
CA GLY A 583 33.22 1.51 -28.35
C GLY A 583 33.15 -0.02 -28.29
N GLU A 584 33.39 -0.63 -27.13
CA GLU A 584 33.22 -2.06 -26.89
C GLU A 584 31.75 -2.37 -26.57
N ILE A 585 31.37 -3.65 -26.64
CA ILE A 585 30.05 -4.10 -26.16
C ILE A 585 30.22 -4.71 -24.77
N ALA A 586 29.52 -4.13 -23.80
CA ALA A 586 29.30 -4.72 -22.49
C ALA A 586 28.02 -5.56 -22.54
N HIS A 587 28.13 -6.86 -22.20
CA HIS A 587 27.01 -7.78 -22.09
C HIS A 587 27.01 -8.44 -20.72
N GLU A 588 25.97 -8.17 -19.93
CA GLU A 588 25.78 -8.78 -18.63
C GLU A 588 24.57 -9.71 -18.67
N MET A 589 24.82 -11.02 -18.71
CA MET A 589 23.77 -11.99 -18.43
C MET A 589 23.63 -12.06 -16.92
N THR A 590 22.67 -11.31 -16.40
CA THR A 590 22.40 -11.39 -14.97
C THR A 590 21.88 -12.76 -14.63
N SER A 591 20.99 -13.33 -15.46
CA SER A 591 20.12 -14.44 -15.09
C SER A 591 19.65 -15.23 -16.31
N LEU A 592 20.28 -16.34 -16.66
CA LEU A 592 19.64 -17.38 -17.48
C LEU A 592 19.22 -18.52 -16.56
N VAL A 593 17.93 -18.60 -16.27
CA VAL A 593 17.31 -19.46 -15.26
C VAL A 593 16.67 -20.66 -15.94
N ALA A 594 17.02 -21.85 -15.46
CA ALA A 594 16.40 -23.12 -15.81
C ALA A 594 15.68 -23.69 -14.58
N PRO A 595 14.35 -23.53 -14.49
CA PRO A 595 13.57 -24.05 -13.37
C PRO A 595 13.52 -25.58 -13.35
N ASN A 596 13.43 -26.15 -12.15
CA ASN A 596 13.35 -27.58 -11.89
C ASN A 596 14.43 -28.42 -12.61
N THR A 597 15.61 -27.84 -12.79
CA THR A 597 16.71 -28.41 -13.59
C THR A 597 18.02 -28.32 -12.81
N SER A 598 18.83 -29.39 -12.80
CA SER A 598 20.17 -29.36 -12.22
C SER A 598 21.16 -28.63 -13.14
N ALA A 599 22.26 -28.12 -12.59
CA ALA A 599 23.33 -27.48 -13.35
C ALA A 599 23.94 -28.40 -14.41
N SER A 600 23.99 -29.71 -14.17
CA SER A 600 24.48 -30.68 -15.15
C SER A 600 23.55 -30.80 -16.36
N VAL A 601 22.25 -30.92 -16.14
CA VAL A 601 21.23 -31.00 -17.21
C VAL A 601 21.15 -29.67 -17.94
N PHE A 602 21.18 -28.55 -17.20
CA PHE A 602 21.13 -27.22 -17.79
C PHE A 602 22.36 -26.96 -18.67
N ARG A 603 23.57 -27.26 -18.19
CA ARG A 603 24.81 -27.13 -18.98
C ARG A 603 24.74 -27.98 -20.26
N ALA A 604 24.21 -29.19 -20.18
CA ALA A 604 24.03 -30.04 -21.36
C ALA A 604 23.02 -29.42 -22.35
N SER A 605 21.95 -28.80 -21.86
CA SER A 605 20.93 -28.18 -22.73
C SER A 605 21.44 -26.96 -23.51
N ILE A 606 22.37 -26.18 -22.94
CA ILE A 606 22.93 -24.99 -23.61
C ILE A 606 24.28 -25.27 -24.29
N ALA A 607 24.80 -26.51 -24.22
CA ALA A 607 26.10 -26.85 -24.79
C ALA A 607 26.24 -26.56 -26.30
N PRO A 608 25.22 -26.79 -27.16
CA PRO A 608 25.30 -26.42 -28.57
C PRO A 608 25.53 -24.92 -28.78
N LEU A 609 24.77 -24.09 -28.07
CA LEU A 609 24.90 -22.63 -28.08
C LEU A 609 26.30 -22.19 -27.62
N LEU A 610 26.79 -22.75 -26.50
CA LEU A 610 28.12 -22.43 -25.98
C LEU A 610 29.24 -22.84 -26.95
N SER A 611 29.07 -23.95 -27.69
CA SER A 611 30.04 -24.39 -28.70
C SER A 611 30.11 -23.42 -29.88
N GLU A 612 28.96 -22.92 -30.33
CA GLU A 612 28.89 -21.90 -31.38
C GLU A 612 29.49 -20.57 -30.93
N TRP A 613 29.19 -20.14 -29.71
CA TRP A 613 29.80 -18.95 -29.10
C TRP A 613 31.31 -19.08 -28.98
N GLN A 614 31.81 -20.26 -28.57
CA GLN A 614 33.25 -20.53 -28.52
C GLN A 614 33.89 -20.46 -29.91
N ALA A 615 33.23 -20.97 -30.95
CA ALA A 615 33.70 -20.87 -32.34
C ALA A 615 33.75 -19.41 -32.86
N LEU A 616 32.88 -18.54 -32.33
CA LEU A 616 32.90 -17.09 -32.59
C LEU A 616 33.94 -16.33 -31.75
N GLY A 617 34.66 -17.03 -30.87
CA GLY A 617 35.69 -16.45 -29.99
C GLY A 617 35.14 -15.82 -28.71
N MET A 618 33.94 -16.18 -28.27
CA MET A 618 33.39 -15.75 -26.98
C MET A 618 34.06 -16.52 -25.83
N PRO A 619 34.37 -15.87 -24.69
CA PRO A 619 35.07 -16.51 -23.57
C PRO A 619 34.11 -17.33 -22.69
N VAL A 620 33.49 -18.35 -23.27
CA VAL A 620 32.44 -19.18 -22.62
C VAL A 620 32.94 -19.91 -21.36
N ASP A 621 34.24 -20.15 -21.25
CA ASP A 621 34.86 -20.78 -20.08
C ASP A 621 34.76 -19.92 -18.81
N SER A 622 34.50 -18.61 -18.96
CA SER A 622 34.27 -17.71 -17.84
C SER A 622 32.85 -17.77 -17.28
N PHE A 623 31.93 -18.49 -17.93
CA PHE A 623 30.52 -18.52 -17.54
C PHE A 623 30.28 -19.45 -16.36
N THR A 624 29.62 -18.93 -15.33
CA THR A 624 29.34 -19.65 -14.09
C THR A 624 27.90 -20.11 -14.06
N ILE A 625 27.69 -21.37 -13.67
CA ILE A 625 26.36 -21.96 -13.44
C ILE A 625 26.27 -22.34 -11.96
N THR A 626 25.27 -21.80 -11.28
CA THR A 626 25.03 -22.05 -9.84
C THR A 626 23.65 -22.67 -9.66
N GLU A 627 23.55 -23.64 -8.75
CA GLU A 627 22.27 -24.21 -8.31
C GLU A 627 21.74 -23.45 -7.09
N TYR A 628 20.43 -23.20 -7.07
CA TYR A 628 19.72 -22.53 -5.99
C TYR A 628 18.51 -23.36 -5.56
N ASP A 629 18.23 -23.35 -4.25
CA ASP A 629 17.08 -24.01 -3.64
C ASP A 629 15.76 -23.23 -3.88
N ASP A 630 15.83 -21.92 -4.14
CA ASP A 630 14.68 -21.08 -4.47
C ASP A 630 15.03 -19.89 -5.38
N CYS A 631 14.01 -19.30 -6.02
CA CYS A 631 14.15 -18.12 -6.88
C CYS A 631 14.18 -16.78 -6.09
N LEU A 632 13.94 -16.81 -4.78
CA LEU A 632 13.63 -15.65 -3.94
C LEU A 632 14.88 -15.06 -3.23
N GLY A 633 16.00 -15.78 -3.22
CA GLY A 633 17.26 -15.37 -2.59
C GLY A 633 18.09 -14.30 -3.33
N ARG A 634 17.65 -13.82 -4.51
CA ARG A 634 18.56 -13.13 -5.45
C ARG A 634 18.77 -11.63 -5.17
N ARG A 635 20.00 -11.15 -5.43
CA ARG A 635 20.38 -9.73 -5.51
C ARG A 635 20.85 -9.47 -6.94
N LEU A 636 20.23 -8.54 -7.65
CA LEU A 636 20.61 -8.17 -9.03
C LEU A 636 21.07 -6.70 -9.08
N PRO A 637 22.19 -6.40 -9.76
CA PRO A 637 22.65 -5.03 -9.98
C PRO A 637 21.83 -4.32 -11.08
N THR A 638 21.76 -2.99 -11.01
CA THR A 638 20.93 -2.13 -11.88
C THR A 638 21.77 -1.41 -12.94
N GLY A 639 21.43 -1.55 -14.24
CA GLY A 639 21.81 -0.57 -15.28
C GLY A 639 21.90 -1.08 -16.75
N ALA A 640 21.29 -0.31 -17.68
CA ALA A 640 21.29 -0.36 -19.17
C ALA A 640 20.21 -1.26 -19.85
N VAL A 641 20.21 -1.41 -21.19
CA VAL A 641 19.11 -1.97 -22.02
C VAL A 641 18.69 -3.37 -21.54
N GLU A 642 17.45 -3.52 -21.10
CA GLU A 642 16.93 -4.73 -20.46
C GLU A 642 16.31 -5.65 -21.51
N LEU A 643 16.80 -6.88 -21.61
CA LEU A 643 16.26 -7.91 -22.50
C LEU A 643 15.80 -9.09 -21.66
N GLU A 644 14.51 -9.40 -21.76
CA GLU A 644 13.84 -10.50 -21.11
C GLU A 644 13.33 -11.51 -22.15
N LEU A 645 13.93 -12.71 -22.15
CA LEU A 645 13.41 -13.82 -22.96
C LEU A 645 12.51 -14.68 -22.07
N ALA A 646 11.23 -14.73 -22.38
CA ALA A 646 10.24 -15.48 -21.62
C ALA A 646 9.02 -15.76 -22.49
N ALA A 647 8.40 -16.93 -22.35
CA ALA A 647 7.26 -17.35 -23.16
C ALA A 647 6.11 -17.88 -22.31
N SER A 648 4.90 -17.43 -22.62
CA SER A 648 3.67 -17.84 -21.94
C SER A 648 2.98 -18.96 -22.72
N HIS A 649 3.01 -20.19 -22.22
CA HIS A 649 2.20 -21.30 -22.76
C HIS A 649 0.95 -21.60 -21.93
N LEU A 650 0.54 -20.67 -21.06
CA LEU A 650 -0.66 -20.87 -20.25
C LEU A 650 -1.92 -20.70 -21.09
N ALA A 651 -2.90 -21.58 -20.87
CA ALA A 651 -4.22 -21.47 -21.49
C ALA A 651 -4.78 -20.06 -21.29
N ALA A 652 -5.38 -19.48 -22.35
CA ALA A 652 -5.80 -18.09 -22.39
C ALA A 652 -6.71 -17.73 -21.18
N ILE A 653 -6.12 -17.06 -20.19
CA ILE A 653 -6.87 -16.46 -19.08
C ILE A 653 -7.50 -15.18 -19.64
N ASP A 654 -8.82 -15.17 -19.76
CA ASP A 654 -9.57 -14.01 -20.25
C ASP A 654 -9.47 -12.84 -19.24
N ASN A 655 -8.52 -11.93 -19.52
CA ASN A 655 -8.30 -10.67 -18.81
C ASN A 655 -8.00 -9.52 -19.82
N ALA A 656 -7.49 -8.39 -19.32
CA ALA A 656 -7.22 -7.20 -20.13
C ALA A 656 -5.73 -6.99 -20.45
N VAL A 657 -4.90 -8.02 -20.21
CA VAL A 657 -3.51 -8.01 -20.67
C VAL A 657 -3.50 -7.86 -22.19
N PHE A 658 -2.57 -7.07 -22.70
CA PHE A 658 -2.38 -6.90 -24.15
C PHE A 658 -2.14 -8.28 -24.80
N PRO A 659 -2.93 -8.70 -25.80
CA PRO A 659 -2.91 -10.08 -26.30
C PRO A 659 -1.54 -10.57 -26.75
N ALA A 660 -0.70 -9.66 -27.21
CA ALA A 660 0.66 -9.92 -27.65
C ALA A 660 1.50 -10.63 -26.56
N TRP A 661 1.27 -10.39 -25.27
CA TRP A 661 1.93 -11.13 -24.18
C TRP A 661 1.73 -12.66 -24.23
N ARG A 662 0.73 -13.15 -24.96
CA ARG A 662 0.46 -14.60 -25.08
C ARG A 662 1.38 -15.29 -26.09
N ASP A 663 1.85 -14.55 -27.09
CA ASP A 663 2.67 -15.09 -28.17
C ASP A 663 4.11 -14.50 -28.15
N VAL A 664 4.44 -13.73 -27.11
CA VAL A 664 5.76 -13.08 -26.98
C VAL A 664 6.83 -14.09 -26.59
N LEU A 665 8.01 -13.97 -27.21
CA LEU A 665 9.21 -14.71 -26.88
C LEU A 665 10.29 -13.83 -26.25
N LEU A 666 10.30 -12.54 -26.61
CA LEU A 666 11.25 -11.56 -26.10
C LEU A 666 10.53 -10.24 -25.78
N PHE A 667 10.66 -9.81 -24.54
CA PHE A 667 10.36 -8.47 -24.09
C PHE A 667 11.67 -7.70 -23.93
N ALA A 668 11.71 -6.46 -24.40
CA ALA A 668 12.96 -5.77 -24.56
C ALA A 668 12.80 -4.25 -24.40
N ILE A 669 13.70 -3.60 -23.67
CA ILE A 669 13.60 -2.21 -23.24
C ILE A 669 14.83 -1.43 -23.69
N MET A 670 14.62 -0.40 -24.50
CA MET A 670 15.62 0.62 -24.76
C MET A 670 15.63 1.67 -23.66
N VAL A 671 16.80 2.02 -23.15
CA VAL A 671 16.95 3.01 -22.07
C VAL A 671 17.95 4.08 -22.48
N VAL A 672 17.59 5.34 -22.30
CA VAL A 672 18.54 6.46 -22.31
C VAL A 672 18.69 7.01 -20.89
N THR A 673 19.92 7.32 -20.50
CA THR A 673 20.23 7.85 -19.17
C THR A 673 20.95 9.17 -19.27
N TRP A 674 20.70 10.05 -18.31
CA TRP A 674 21.40 11.34 -18.19
C TRP A 674 21.56 11.73 -16.72
N LYS A 675 22.49 12.65 -16.47
CA LYS A 675 22.75 13.28 -15.18
C LYS A 675 21.98 14.58 -15.07
N GLU A 676 21.66 14.97 -13.85
CA GLU A 676 20.98 16.25 -13.57
C GLU A 676 21.79 17.47 -14.03
N SER A 677 23.13 17.34 -14.03
CA SER A 677 24.05 18.37 -14.54
C SER A 677 24.13 18.45 -16.07
N ASP A 678 23.53 17.51 -16.81
CA ASP A 678 23.65 17.49 -18.26
C ASP A 678 22.81 18.63 -18.89
N PRO A 679 23.27 19.24 -20.00
CA PRO A 679 22.54 20.33 -20.64
C PRO A 679 21.15 19.91 -21.11
N ALA A 680 20.16 20.80 -20.97
CA ALA A 680 18.79 20.56 -21.44
C ALA A 680 18.71 20.13 -22.92
N SER A 681 19.56 20.70 -23.78
CA SER A 681 19.65 20.35 -25.21
C SER A 681 20.23 18.95 -25.47
N TYR A 682 21.03 18.41 -24.54
CA TYR A 682 21.50 17.03 -24.59
C TYR A 682 20.35 16.06 -24.27
N ILE A 683 19.61 16.36 -23.20
CA ILE A 683 18.45 15.57 -22.77
C ILE A 683 17.36 15.57 -23.84
N GLU A 684 17.06 16.72 -24.43
CA GLU A 684 16.08 16.85 -25.51
C GLU A 684 16.45 15.95 -26.70
N ARG A 685 17.72 15.95 -27.11
CA ARG A 685 18.18 15.14 -28.24
C ARG A 685 18.09 13.64 -27.94
N LEU A 686 18.42 13.20 -26.73
CA LEU A 686 18.27 11.81 -26.33
C LEU A 686 16.81 11.36 -26.37
N SER A 687 15.91 12.19 -25.85
CA SER A 687 14.46 11.96 -25.87
C SER A 687 13.93 11.81 -27.29
N ARG A 688 14.23 12.77 -28.18
CA ARG A 688 13.81 12.70 -29.59
C ARG A 688 14.39 11.50 -30.32
N ASN A 689 15.65 11.15 -30.09
CA ASN A 689 16.24 9.97 -30.72
C ASN A 689 15.53 8.68 -30.29
N LEU A 690 15.18 8.56 -29.01
CA LEU A 690 14.42 7.41 -28.51
C LEU A 690 13.06 7.30 -29.21
N THR A 691 12.27 8.39 -29.18
CA THR A 691 10.88 8.38 -29.68
C THR A 691 10.78 8.40 -31.21
N GLU A 692 11.57 9.25 -31.87
CA GLU A 692 11.40 9.59 -33.29
C GLU A 692 12.31 8.77 -34.21
N ALA A 693 13.42 8.23 -33.70
CA ALA A 693 14.37 7.45 -34.50
C ALA A 693 14.38 5.96 -34.14
N TRP A 694 14.54 5.61 -32.86
CA TRP A 694 14.70 4.21 -32.45
C TRP A 694 13.37 3.47 -32.33
N ASN A 695 12.36 4.07 -31.71
CA ASN A 695 11.05 3.42 -31.54
C ASN A 695 10.40 2.97 -32.88
N PRO A 696 10.43 3.78 -33.96
CA PRO A 696 9.91 3.34 -35.26
C PRO A 696 10.67 2.16 -35.86
N MET A 697 11.99 2.06 -35.62
CA MET A 697 12.78 0.91 -36.09
C MET A 697 12.35 -0.37 -35.39
N TRP A 698 12.11 -0.31 -34.08
CA TRP A 698 11.62 -1.44 -33.31
C TRP A 698 10.24 -1.88 -33.76
N THR A 699 9.31 -0.93 -33.88
CA THR A 699 7.95 -1.20 -34.36
C THR A 699 7.96 -1.85 -35.75
N ALA A 700 8.85 -1.41 -36.64
CA ALA A 700 8.98 -1.99 -37.98
C ALA A 700 9.55 -3.42 -37.96
N LEU A 701 10.40 -3.75 -36.99
CA LEU A 701 10.98 -5.09 -36.82
C LEU A 701 10.02 -6.07 -36.13
N THR A 702 8.98 -5.59 -35.47
CA THR A 702 8.09 -6.41 -34.63
C THR A 702 6.61 -6.27 -35.02
N PRO A 703 6.21 -6.63 -36.27
CA PRO A 703 4.81 -6.60 -36.65
C PRO A 703 3.97 -7.55 -35.77
N GLY A 704 2.81 -7.09 -35.31
CA GLY A 704 2.02 -7.79 -34.27
C GLY A 704 2.49 -7.52 -32.83
N GLY A 705 3.60 -6.79 -32.72
CA GLY A 705 4.21 -6.18 -31.53
C GLY A 705 3.32 -5.26 -30.72
N GLY A 706 3.89 -4.81 -29.61
CA GLY A 706 3.44 -3.59 -28.92
C GLY A 706 4.38 -3.22 -27.80
N THR A 707 3.94 -2.32 -26.94
CA THR A 707 4.75 -1.68 -25.90
C THR A 707 4.18 -2.00 -24.54
N TYR A 708 5.04 -2.39 -23.60
CA TYR A 708 4.62 -2.59 -22.21
C TYR A 708 4.40 -1.24 -21.52
N MET A 709 3.14 -0.88 -21.30
CA MET A 709 2.68 0.42 -20.76
C MET A 709 3.29 0.89 -19.42
N LYS A 710 4.01 0.01 -18.72
CA LYS A 710 4.68 0.30 -17.45
C LYS A 710 6.13 0.72 -17.63
N GLU A 711 6.74 0.32 -18.74
CA GLU A 711 8.13 0.57 -19.11
C GLU A 711 8.17 1.12 -20.53
N ALA A 712 7.37 2.16 -20.77
CA ALA A 712 7.16 2.77 -22.08
C ALA A 712 7.69 4.21 -22.11
N ASP A 713 7.81 4.76 -23.32
CA ASP A 713 8.19 6.16 -23.47
C ASP A 713 7.10 7.06 -22.88
N HIS A 714 7.50 8.22 -22.36
CA HIS A 714 6.57 9.19 -21.79
C HIS A 714 5.69 9.89 -22.85
N ILE A 715 6.09 9.77 -24.12
CA ILE A 715 5.44 10.32 -25.29
C ILE A 715 5.22 9.24 -26.35
N GLU A 716 4.84 8.03 -25.92
CA GLU A 716 4.68 6.88 -26.80
C GLU A 716 3.69 7.20 -27.95
N PRO A 717 4.14 7.18 -29.21
CA PRO A 717 3.27 7.43 -30.35
C PRO A 717 2.22 6.33 -30.48
N GLY A 718 0.95 6.70 -30.66
CA GLY A 718 -0.11 5.72 -30.87
C GLY A 718 -0.31 4.76 -29.69
N TRP A 719 -0.05 5.21 -28.46
CA TRP A 719 -0.12 4.42 -27.22
C TRP A 719 -1.40 3.59 -27.05
N GLN A 720 -2.54 4.01 -27.62
CA GLN A 720 -3.76 3.19 -27.58
C GLN A 720 -3.54 1.83 -28.25
N GLU A 721 -2.96 1.83 -29.45
CA GLU A 721 -2.67 0.61 -30.19
C GLU A 721 -1.48 -0.12 -29.57
N SER A 722 -0.39 0.58 -29.27
CA SER A 722 0.83 -0.10 -28.77
C SER A 722 0.64 -0.70 -27.37
N PHE A 723 -0.16 -0.09 -26.47
CA PHE A 723 -0.37 -0.62 -25.12
C PHE A 723 -1.56 -1.58 -25.01
N HIS A 724 -2.57 -1.44 -25.88
CA HIS A 724 -3.87 -2.10 -25.71
C HIS A 724 -4.36 -2.83 -26.96
N GLY A 725 -3.89 -2.46 -28.16
CA GLY A 725 -4.34 -2.96 -29.45
C GLY A 725 -5.85 -3.03 -29.55
N ASN A 726 -6.34 -4.16 -30.06
CA ASN A 726 -7.77 -4.42 -30.25
C ASN A 726 -8.61 -4.42 -28.95
N THR A 727 -8.00 -4.35 -27.77
CA THR A 727 -8.73 -4.29 -26.50
C THR A 727 -9.08 -2.86 -26.08
N TYR A 728 -8.56 -1.83 -26.75
CA TYR A 728 -8.71 -0.44 -26.35
C TYR A 728 -10.18 0.00 -26.24
N GLU A 729 -10.96 -0.14 -27.31
CA GLU A 729 -12.37 0.25 -27.36
C GLU A 729 -13.20 -0.41 -26.25
N ARG A 730 -12.89 -1.69 -25.99
CA ARG A 730 -13.51 -2.49 -24.93
C ARG A 730 -13.18 -1.91 -23.55
N LEU A 731 -11.95 -1.48 -23.32
CA LEU A 731 -11.52 -0.84 -22.08
C LEU A 731 -12.08 0.59 -21.95
N LEU A 732 -12.24 1.29 -23.06
CA LEU A 732 -12.81 2.64 -23.08
C LEU A 732 -14.28 2.62 -22.65
N GLY A 733 -15.10 1.71 -23.19
CA GLY A 733 -16.50 1.58 -22.75
C GLY A 733 -16.65 1.23 -21.27
N VAL A 734 -15.65 0.55 -20.69
CA VAL A 734 -15.58 0.30 -19.25
C VAL A 734 -15.22 1.58 -18.49
N LYS A 735 -14.22 2.31 -18.96
CA LYS A 735 -13.78 3.58 -18.38
C LYS A 735 -14.97 4.55 -18.32
N GLU A 736 -15.73 4.67 -19.39
CA GLU A 736 -16.93 5.51 -19.46
C GLU A 736 -18.02 5.06 -18.49
N LYS A 737 -18.21 3.75 -18.31
CA LYS A 737 -19.19 3.20 -17.35
C LYS A 737 -18.83 3.50 -15.89
N TRP A 738 -17.56 3.41 -15.52
CA TRP A 738 -17.10 3.49 -14.12
C TRP A 738 -16.42 4.81 -13.76
N ASP A 739 -16.19 5.67 -14.75
CA ASP A 739 -15.54 6.98 -14.66
C ASP A 739 -15.98 7.95 -15.78
N PRO A 740 -17.28 8.17 -15.99
CA PRO A 740 -17.76 9.01 -17.09
C PRO A 740 -17.23 10.45 -17.02
N GLU A 741 -16.86 10.90 -15.82
CA GLU A 741 -16.37 12.25 -15.56
C GLU A 741 -14.85 12.37 -15.58
N GLY A 742 -14.11 11.26 -15.75
CA GLY A 742 -12.65 11.27 -15.81
C GLY A 742 -11.96 11.63 -14.49
N VAL A 743 -12.56 11.32 -13.34
CA VAL A 743 -12.02 11.62 -11.99
C VAL A 743 -10.63 11.02 -11.82
N PHE A 744 -10.43 9.78 -12.31
CA PHE A 744 -9.12 9.14 -12.29
C PHE A 744 -8.43 9.33 -13.63
N TRP A 745 -7.64 10.37 -13.74
CA TRP A 745 -6.86 10.62 -14.95
C TRP A 745 -5.39 10.23 -14.77
N SER A 746 -4.78 9.80 -15.86
CA SER A 746 -3.35 9.86 -16.05
C SER A 746 -2.97 9.76 -17.50
N ARG A 747 -1.84 10.35 -17.84
CA ARG A 747 -1.22 10.21 -19.16
C ARG A 747 -1.20 8.76 -19.63
N GLU A 748 -1.66 8.54 -20.87
CA GLU A 748 -1.69 7.25 -21.57
C GLU A 748 -2.36 6.13 -20.76
N ALA A 749 -3.32 6.48 -19.92
CA ALA A 749 -4.32 5.54 -19.45
C ALA A 749 -5.54 5.59 -20.38
N VAL A 750 -6.30 4.51 -20.39
CA VAL A 750 -7.55 4.42 -21.17
C VAL A 750 -8.46 5.62 -20.91
N GLY A 751 -8.85 6.32 -21.97
CA GLY A 751 -9.67 7.53 -21.94
C GLY A 751 -8.94 8.81 -21.49
N SER A 752 -7.61 8.80 -21.47
CA SER A 752 -6.80 9.97 -21.06
C SER A 752 -6.76 11.08 -22.10
N GLU A 753 -7.01 10.76 -23.37
CA GLU A 753 -7.10 11.66 -24.53
C GLU A 753 -8.20 12.72 -24.40
N ALA A 754 -9.20 12.46 -23.54
CA ALA A 754 -10.23 13.43 -23.18
C ALA A 754 -9.70 14.62 -22.37
N TRP A 755 -8.42 14.60 -21.97
CA TRP A 755 -7.77 15.66 -21.23
C TRP A 755 -6.37 15.96 -21.79
N GLY A 756 -5.92 17.20 -21.61
CA GLY A 756 -4.61 17.69 -22.02
C GLY A 756 -3.88 18.42 -20.90
N GLU A 757 -2.55 18.32 -20.93
CA GLU A 757 -1.62 19.12 -20.14
C GLU A 757 -1.23 20.36 -20.95
N SER A 758 -1.30 21.56 -20.37
CA SER A 758 -1.07 22.82 -21.09
C SER A 758 0.39 23.20 -21.31
N GLU A 759 1.30 22.70 -20.48
CA GLU A 759 2.72 23.06 -20.56
C GLU A 759 3.57 21.91 -21.11
N VAL A 760 4.58 22.29 -21.90
CA VAL A 760 5.51 21.38 -22.55
C VAL A 760 6.93 21.77 -22.14
N LEU A 761 7.65 20.83 -21.54
CA LEU A 761 9.07 20.87 -21.25
C LEU A 761 9.88 20.50 -22.50
N LEU A 762 11.05 21.15 -22.67
CA LEU A 762 12.00 20.85 -23.75
C LEU A 762 11.33 20.81 -25.15
N GLY A 763 10.27 21.59 -25.35
CA GLY A 763 9.57 21.73 -26.63
C GLY A 763 8.78 20.50 -27.13
N HIS A 764 8.75 19.38 -26.39
CA HIS A 764 7.98 18.18 -26.80
C HIS A 764 7.55 17.26 -25.65
N LEU A 765 8.16 17.36 -24.46
CA LEU A 765 7.79 16.55 -23.30
C LEU A 765 6.68 17.25 -22.53
N PRO A 766 5.62 16.57 -22.12
CA PRO A 766 4.63 17.17 -21.22
C PRO A 766 5.21 17.52 -19.85
N SER A 767 4.65 18.54 -19.22
CA SER A 767 5.00 18.91 -17.85
C SER A 767 3.99 18.34 -16.86
N GLN A 768 4.47 17.59 -15.86
CA GLN A 768 3.65 17.24 -14.68
C GLN A 768 3.32 18.45 -13.80
N ASN A 769 3.97 19.59 -14.06
CA ASN A 769 3.60 20.89 -13.51
C ASN A 769 2.51 21.62 -14.31
N SER A 770 1.87 20.95 -15.27
CA SER A 770 0.77 21.57 -16.02
C SER A 770 -0.55 21.53 -15.25
N ARG A 771 -1.40 22.53 -15.52
CA ARG A 771 -2.84 22.37 -15.30
C ARG A 771 -3.39 21.29 -16.24
N LEU A 772 -4.27 20.45 -15.70
CA LEU A 772 -5.02 19.45 -16.46
C LEU A 772 -6.35 20.05 -16.92
N CYS A 773 -6.60 20.05 -18.23
CA CYS A 773 -7.82 20.60 -18.83
C CYS A 773 -8.52 19.53 -19.67
N ARG A 774 -9.84 19.58 -19.81
CA ARG A 774 -10.52 18.75 -20.82
C ARG A 774 -10.17 19.24 -22.22
N SER A 775 -9.91 18.28 -23.11
CA SER A 775 -9.58 18.51 -24.52
C SER A 775 -10.77 19.07 -25.31
#